data_AF-A0A6P5YFS7-F1
#
_entry.id   AF-A0A6P5YFS7-F1
#
_cell.length_a   1.000
_cell.length_b   1.000
_cell.length_c   1.000
_cell.angle_alpha   90.00
_cell.angle_beta   90.00
_cell.angle_gamma   90.00
#
_symmetry.space_group_name_H-M   'P 1'
#
loop_
_entity.id
_entity.type
_entity.pdbx_description
1 polymer ?
#
loop_
_entity_poly.entity_id
_entity_poly.type
_entity_poly.pdbx_seq_one_letter_code
_entity_poly.pdbx_strand_id
1 'polypeptide(L)'
;MKERSKSSSVSNLPLILDIDDFKGEFSFDALFGNLVNELLPSFQEEEADSADGHGIGGTDVLPNGHVRAPSDATKFAQGLSAPLFPEVDALLSLFKDSCKELVDLRKQIDGRLYNLKEEVSTQDAKHRKTLTELEKGVDGLFDSFARLDSRISSVGQTAAKIGDHLQSADAQRETASQTIELIKYLMEFNSSPGDLMELSPLFSDDSRVAEAASIAQKLRSFAEEDIARAVPSVVGSATASRGLEVAVANLQEYCNELENRLLARFDAASQRRELSTMSECAKILSQFNRGTSAMQHYVATRPMFIDVEVMNSDTRLVLGNQGSQASPSNVARGLSSLYKEITDTVRKEAATIMAVFPSPNDVMSILVQRVLEQRVTALLDKLLVKPSLVNPPPMEEGGLLLYLRMLAVAYEKTQELARDLRAVGCGDSDVEGLTESLFSAHKDEYPEHEQASLGQLYQAKLEELRAESQKVSESSGTIGRSKGASVASSYQQISVAVVTEFVRWNEEAISRCTLFSSQPATLAANVKSVFTCLLGQVSQYITDGLERARDSLTEAAGLRERFVLGTSVSRRVAAAAASAAEAAAAAGESSFRSFMVAVQRCGSSVAIVQQYFANSISRLLLPVDGAHAASCEEMATAMSTAEGAAYKGLQQCIETVMAEVERLLSAEQKATDYRSPDDGMAPDHRPTNACTRLQ
;
A
#
# COMPACT_ATOMS: atom_id res chain seq x y z
N MET A 1 -13.72 79.25 47.84
CA MET A 1 -13.78 80.49 48.63
C MET A 1 -14.26 80.12 50.03
N LYS A 2 -13.80 80.79 51.08
CA LYS A 2 -13.90 80.33 52.48
C LYS A 2 -15.10 80.98 53.16
N GLU A 3 -16.08 80.20 53.62
CA GLU A 3 -17.12 80.71 54.52
C GLU A 3 -17.41 79.76 55.68
N ARG A 4 -17.80 80.35 56.81
CA ARG A 4 -17.75 79.74 58.15
C ARG A 4 -18.95 80.25 58.96
N SER A 5 -19.95 79.40 59.17
CA SER A 5 -21.11 79.68 60.03
C SER A 5 -21.33 78.47 60.95
N LYS A 6 -20.76 78.53 62.15
CA LYS A 6 -21.45 78.94 63.39
C LYS A 6 -22.45 77.88 63.86
N SER A 7 -21.97 77.03 64.77
CA SER A 7 -22.82 76.33 65.72
C SER A 7 -23.64 77.33 66.54
N SER A 8 -24.93 77.04 66.70
CA SER A 8 -25.81 77.66 67.67
C SER A 8 -26.21 76.60 68.69
N SER A 9 -25.81 76.79 69.94
CA SER A 9 -26.10 75.90 71.06
C SER A 9 -27.56 76.05 71.51
N VAL A 10 -28.33 74.95 71.50
CA VAL A 10 -29.66 74.89 72.11
C VAL A 10 -29.78 73.57 72.88
N SER A 11 -30.00 73.67 74.19
CA SER A 11 -30.37 72.61 75.15
C SER A 11 -29.74 71.21 74.95
N ASN A 12 -28.60 70.96 75.60
CA ASN A 12 -28.13 69.60 75.91
C ASN A 12 -28.99 68.97 77.01
N LEU A 13 -30.22 68.58 76.67
CA LEU A 13 -30.83 67.36 77.17
C LEU A 13 -30.61 66.31 76.06
N PRO A 14 -30.27 65.04 76.39
CA PRO A 14 -30.16 64.02 75.36
C PRO A 14 -31.49 63.92 74.59
N LEU A 15 -31.43 64.03 73.26
CA LEU A 15 -32.56 63.65 72.41
C LEU A 15 -32.86 62.17 72.67
N ILE A 16 -34.15 61.83 72.74
CA ILE A 16 -34.58 60.45 72.98
C ILE A 16 -34.51 59.65 71.67
N LEU A 17 -34.68 60.33 70.52
CA LEU A 17 -34.58 59.75 69.18
C LEU A 17 -33.73 60.64 68.25
N ASP A 18 -32.78 60.05 67.53
CA ASP A 18 -32.05 60.68 66.42
C ASP A 18 -32.59 60.21 65.06
N ILE A 19 -32.32 60.97 63.99
CA ILE A 19 -32.61 60.56 62.61
C ILE A 19 -31.74 59.39 62.16
N ASP A 20 -30.58 59.18 62.80
CA ASP A 20 -29.68 58.06 62.52
C ASP A 20 -30.25 56.72 63.02
N ASP A 21 -31.09 56.71 64.06
CA ASP A 21 -31.75 55.50 64.58
C ASP A 21 -32.68 54.83 63.55
N PHE A 22 -33.18 55.61 62.58
CA PHE A 22 -34.10 55.14 61.53
C PHE A 22 -33.40 54.78 60.21
N LYS A 23 -32.07 54.65 60.20
CA LYS A 23 -31.28 54.31 58.99
C LYS A 23 -30.85 52.85 58.99
N GLY A 24 -30.78 52.26 57.79
CA GLY A 24 -30.41 50.85 57.62
C GLY A 24 -31.58 49.90 57.93
N GLU A 25 -31.28 48.74 58.49
CA GLU A 25 -32.29 47.76 58.93
C GLU A 25 -32.91 48.19 60.27
N PHE A 26 -33.81 49.17 60.21
CA PHE A 26 -34.56 49.64 61.37
C PHE A 26 -35.42 48.52 61.98
N SER A 27 -35.19 48.21 63.25
CA SER A 27 -36.03 47.33 64.06
C SER A 27 -36.73 48.12 65.16
N PHE A 28 -38.07 48.15 65.11
CA PHE A 28 -38.88 48.78 66.14
C PHE A 28 -38.67 48.12 67.50
N ASP A 29 -38.58 46.79 67.57
CA ASP A 29 -38.44 46.04 68.82
C ASP A 29 -37.07 46.31 69.48
N ALA A 30 -36.02 46.51 68.69
CA ALA A 30 -34.69 46.89 69.20
C ALA A 30 -34.68 48.34 69.74
N LEU A 31 -35.29 49.29 69.01
CA LEU A 31 -35.44 50.68 69.46
C LEU A 31 -36.27 50.75 70.76
N PHE A 32 -37.43 50.08 70.76
CA PHE A 32 -38.35 50.03 71.89
C PHE A 32 -37.70 49.34 73.10
N GLY A 33 -37.01 48.22 72.89
CA GLY A 33 -36.25 47.53 73.92
C GLY A 33 -35.18 48.43 74.55
N ASN A 34 -34.34 49.08 73.74
CA ASN A 34 -33.32 50.01 74.26
C ASN A 34 -33.94 51.19 75.03
N LEU A 35 -35.09 51.69 74.58
CA LEU A 35 -35.79 52.83 75.21
C LEU A 35 -36.45 52.47 76.56
N VAL A 36 -36.86 51.21 76.74
CA VAL A 36 -37.77 50.78 77.82
C VAL A 36 -37.13 49.78 78.80
N ASN A 37 -36.10 49.04 78.41
CA ASN A 37 -35.52 47.96 79.22
C ASN A 37 -34.90 48.42 80.55
N GLU A 38 -34.39 49.65 80.67
CA GLU A 38 -33.91 50.17 81.96
C GLU A 38 -35.05 50.46 82.96
N LEU A 39 -36.31 50.42 82.51
CA LEU A 39 -37.50 50.76 83.30
C LEU A 39 -38.44 49.56 83.57
N LEU A 40 -38.10 48.34 83.15
CA LEU A 40 -38.94 47.13 83.34
C LEU A 40 -38.18 45.96 83.99
N PRO A 41 -38.77 45.23 84.97
CA PRO A 41 -38.19 43.99 85.50
C PRO A 41 -38.33 42.77 84.55
N SER A 42 -37.40 41.81 84.63
CA SER A 42 -37.32 40.64 83.74
C SER A 42 -38.08 39.40 84.24
N PHE A 43 -38.58 38.58 83.31
CA PHE A 43 -39.25 37.29 83.54
C PHE A 43 -39.05 36.31 82.35
N GLN A 44 -39.25 35.00 82.51
CA GLN A 44 -38.61 33.96 81.66
C GLN A 44 -39.55 32.81 81.17
N GLU A 45 -39.36 32.38 79.90
CA GLU A 45 -39.78 31.11 79.22
C GLU A 45 -41.30 30.76 79.11
N GLU A 46 -41.83 29.92 78.19
CA GLU A 46 -41.27 28.79 77.38
C GLU A 46 -42.02 28.60 76.01
N GLU A 47 -41.70 27.56 75.21
CA GLU A 47 -41.96 27.41 73.74
C GLU A 47 -43.33 26.81 73.27
N ALA A 48 -43.70 26.95 71.96
CA ALA A 48 -44.26 25.88 71.08
C ALA A 48 -44.76 26.31 69.64
N ASP A 49 -43.97 25.96 68.62
CA ASP A 49 -44.28 25.22 67.35
C ASP A 49 -45.41 25.50 66.29
N SER A 50 -44.96 25.55 65.01
CA SER A 50 -45.40 24.78 63.80
C SER A 50 -46.58 25.12 62.83
N ALA A 51 -46.18 25.25 61.54
CA ALA A 51 -46.56 24.45 60.34
C ALA A 51 -47.68 24.82 59.28
N ASP A 52 -47.20 24.91 58.01
CA ASP A 52 -47.70 24.35 56.72
C ASP A 52 -49.02 24.70 55.99
N GLY A 53 -48.93 24.67 54.63
CA GLY A 53 -50.03 24.28 53.72
C GLY A 53 -50.31 25.18 52.49
N HIS A 54 -50.09 24.69 51.26
CA HIS A 54 -50.42 25.38 49.99
C HIS A 54 -51.57 24.70 49.21
N GLY A 55 -52.44 25.47 48.51
CA GLY A 55 -53.34 24.88 47.50
C GLY A 55 -54.44 25.75 46.83
N ILE A 56 -54.15 26.23 45.61
CA ILE A 56 -55.08 26.38 44.45
C ILE A 56 -56.25 27.42 44.49
N GLY A 57 -56.10 28.49 43.70
CA GLY A 57 -57.04 28.90 42.63
C GLY A 57 -58.40 29.57 42.95
N GLY A 58 -58.53 30.87 42.64
CA GLY A 58 -59.81 31.57 42.54
C GLY A 58 -59.64 33.10 42.40
N THR A 59 -60.37 33.74 41.50
CA THR A 59 -60.24 35.18 41.20
C THR A 59 -61.32 36.03 41.90
N ASP A 60 -60.99 37.31 42.12
CA ASP A 60 -61.88 38.47 42.37
C ASP A 60 -62.43 38.80 43.79
N VAL A 61 -61.91 39.95 44.29
CA VAL A 61 -62.68 41.15 44.72
C VAL A 61 -63.21 41.28 46.17
N LEU A 62 -62.41 42.02 46.98
CA LEU A 62 -62.80 43.06 47.99
C LEU A 62 -63.59 42.62 49.28
N PRO A 63 -63.89 43.51 50.27
CA PRO A 63 -63.38 44.87 50.59
C PRO A 63 -62.97 45.14 52.08
N ASN A 64 -62.12 46.16 52.26
CA ASN A 64 -62.23 47.32 53.19
C ASN A 64 -62.91 47.22 54.60
N GLY A 65 -62.13 47.47 55.65
CA GLY A 65 -62.22 48.72 56.45
C GLY A 65 -63.37 49.03 57.45
N HIS A 66 -63.10 48.78 58.74
CA HIS A 66 -62.95 49.81 59.81
C HIS A 66 -64.16 50.56 60.47
N VAL A 67 -63.88 51.07 61.70
CA VAL A 67 -64.60 52.08 62.55
C VAL A 67 -65.85 51.56 63.32
N ARG A 68 -65.93 51.42 64.67
CA ARG A 68 -65.54 52.20 65.89
C ARG A 68 -66.69 53.08 66.46
N ALA A 69 -67.37 52.55 67.49
CA ALA A 69 -67.97 53.23 68.68
C ALA A 69 -69.07 54.32 68.45
N PRO A 70 -69.92 54.72 69.46
CA PRO A 70 -69.69 54.63 70.92
C PRO A 70 -70.91 54.35 71.86
N SER A 71 -70.57 54.19 73.15
CA SER A 71 -71.31 54.59 74.39
C SER A 71 -72.80 54.25 74.59
N ASP A 72 -73.12 53.61 75.72
CA ASP A 72 -73.49 54.37 76.93
C ASP A 72 -73.24 53.58 78.24
N ALA A 73 -73.31 54.24 79.39
CA ALA A 73 -73.05 53.69 80.72
C ALA A 73 -74.32 53.44 81.55
N THR A 74 -74.34 52.38 82.36
CA THR A 74 -74.80 52.45 83.77
C THR A 74 -74.47 51.17 84.55
N LYS A 75 -73.90 51.35 85.76
CA LYS A 75 -73.62 50.32 86.80
C LYS A 75 -72.58 49.25 86.38
N PHE A 76 -71.40 49.17 86.99
CA PHE A 76 -71.16 49.05 88.43
C PHE A 76 -69.82 49.68 88.85
N ALA A 77 -69.81 50.31 90.02
CA ALA A 77 -68.61 50.71 90.77
C ALA A 77 -68.04 49.49 91.55
N GLN A 78 -66.80 49.35 92.01
CA GLN A 78 -65.51 50.07 92.02
C GLN A 78 -64.85 49.78 93.39
N GLY A 79 -63.52 49.62 93.42
CA GLY A 79 -62.70 49.30 94.61
C GLY A 79 -62.01 47.94 94.43
N LEU A 80 -60.73 47.69 94.78
CA LEU A 80 -59.60 48.39 95.43
C LEU A 80 -58.30 47.68 94.90
N SER A 81 -57.04 48.15 94.99
CA SER A 81 -56.36 49.38 95.45
C SER A 81 -54.86 49.29 95.05
N ALA A 82 -54.15 50.43 94.94
CA ALA A 82 -52.72 50.59 94.58
C ALA A 82 -52.32 50.24 93.12
N PRO A 83 -51.47 51.05 92.44
CA PRO A 83 -50.88 50.66 91.17
C PRO A 83 -49.76 49.64 91.40
N LEU A 84 -49.75 48.57 90.60
CA LEU A 84 -48.80 47.45 90.73
C LEU A 84 -47.35 47.79 90.31
N PHE A 85 -47.14 48.93 89.64
CA PHE A 85 -45.84 49.37 89.11
C PHE A 85 -45.74 50.92 89.14
N PRO A 86 -44.87 51.53 89.97
CA PRO A 86 -44.61 52.98 89.98
C PRO A 86 -44.00 53.54 88.68
N GLU A 87 -43.43 52.69 87.84
CA GLU A 87 -42.61 53.07 86.66
C GLU A 87 -43.46 53.62 85.50
N VAL A 88 -44.78 53.43 85.54
CA VAL A 88 -45.73 53.77 84.46
C VAL A 88 -45.75 55.27 84.13
N ASP A 89 -45.68 56.16 85.13
CA ASP A 89 -45.73 57.61 84.90
C ASP A 89 -44.45 58.14 84.23
N ALA A 90 -43.29 57.56 84.54
CA ALA A 90 -42.04 57.88 83.88
C ALA A 90 -42.07 57.43 82.41
N LEU A 91 -42.54 56.20 82.17
CA LEU A 91 -42.69 55.64 80.83
C LEU A 91 -43.67 56.46 79.96
N LEU A 92 -44.75 56.97 80.57
CA LEU A 92 -45.73 57.83 79.88
C LEU A 92 -45.14 59.18 79.47
N SER A 93 -44.23 59.77 80.27
CA SER A 93 -43.52 61.00 79.88
C SER A 93 -42.59 60.71 78.71
N LEU A 94 -41.76 59.66 78.83
CA LEU A 94 -40.81 59.23 77.81
C LEU A 94 -41.49 59.07 76.45
N PHE A 95 -42.58 58.30 76.38
CA PHE A 95 -43.32 58.12 75.12
C PHE A 95 -43.91 59.42 74.56
N LYS A 96 -44.38 60.36 75.40
CA LYS A 96 -44.90 61.64 74.91
C LYS A 96 -43.81 62.50 74.29
N ASP A 97 -42.64 62.52 74.90
CA ASP A 97 -41.50 63.29 74.41
C ASP A 97 -40.93 62.63 73.13
N SER A 98 -40.74 61.31 73.10
CA SER A 98 -40.39 60.55 71.88
C SER A 98 -41.39 60.75 70.74
N CYS A 99 -42.70 60.72 71.01
CA CYS A 99 -43.73 60.96 69.99
C CYS A 99 -43.63 62.38 69.40
N LYS A 100 -43.27 63.38 70.21
CA LYS A 100 -43.09 64.75 69.75
C LYS A 100 -41.83 64.89 68.89
N GLU A 101 -40.71 64.32 69.34
CA GLU A 101 -39.46 64.28 68.57
C GLU A 101 -39.66 63.58 67.21
N LEU A 102 -40.37 62.45 67.17
CA LEU A 102 -40.70 61.73 65.94
C LEU A 102 -41.49 62.59 64.93
N VAL A 103 -42.44 63.39 65.41
CA VAL A 103 -43.23 64.31 64.56
C VAL A 103 -42.36 65.43 63.99
N ASP A 104 -41.40 65.95 64.75
CA ASP A 104 -40.51 67.02 64.28
C ASP A 104 -39.39 66.48 63.37
N LEU A 105 -38.87 65.28 63.64
CA LEU A 105 -38.01 64.51 62.72
C LEU A 105 -38.70 64.27 61.38
N ARG A 106 -39.97 63.82 61.40
CA ARG A 106 -40.75 63.63 60.18
C ARG A 106 -40.86 64.92 59.35
N LYS A 107 -41.19 66.07 59.97
CA LYS A 107 -41.25 67.36 59.26
C LYS A 107 -39.89 67.73 58.64
N GLN A 108 -38.79 67.43 59.32
CA GLN A 108 -37.44 67.68 58.80
C GLN A 108 -37.14 66.80 57.57
N ILE A 109 -37.55 65.53 57.58
CA ILE A 109 -37.44 64.60 56.44
C ILE A 109 -38.31 65.07 55.27
N ASP A 110 -39.59 65.38 55.52
CA ASP A 110 -40.53 65.87 54.50
C ASP A 110 -39.98 67.15 53.81
N GLY A 111 -39.38 68.07 54.57
CA GLY A 111 -38.70 69.26 54.03
C GLY A 111 -37.44 68.95 53.21
N ARG A 112 -36.60 67.99 53.64
CA ARG A 112 -35.43 67.54 52.86
C ARG A 112 -35.85 66.87 51.55
N LEU A 113 -36.90 66.04 51.58
CA LEU A 113 -37.45 65.38 50.39
C LEU A 113 -38.01 66.38 49.37
N TYR A 114 -38.71 67.43 49.85
CA TYR A 114 -39.21 68.49 48.98
C TYR A 114 -38.07 69.22 48.26
N ASN A 115 -37.06 69.68 49.00
CA ASN A 115 -35.91 70.40 48.43
C ASN A 115 -35.14 69.53 47.43
N LEU A 116 -34.90 68.25 47.75
CA LEU A 116 -34.22 67.32 46.87
C LEU A 116 -35.02 67.08 45.58
N LYS A 117 -36.36 67.00 45.66
CA LYS A 117 -37.23 66.87 44.48
C LYS A 117 -37.17 68.10 43.57
N GLU A 118 -37.12 69.31 44.14
CA GLU A 118 -36.99 70.55 43.38
C GLU A 118 -35.60 70.66 42.72
N GLU A 119 -34.54 70.31 43.45
CA GLU A 119 -33.17 70.29 42.89
C GLU A 119 -33.04 69.26 41.77
N VAL A 120 -33.53 68.03 41.97
CA VAL A 120 -33.56 66.99 40.92
C VAL A 120 -34.32 67.50 39.70
N SER A 121 -35.54 68.06 39.86
CA SER A 121 -36.31 68.59 38.73
C SER A 121 -35.57 69.71 37.97
N THR A 122 -34.82 70.54 38.69
CA THR A 122 -34.03 71.62 38.11
C THR A 122 -32.80 71.10 37.36
N GLN A 123 -32.12 70.07 37.88
CA GLN A 123 -31.01 69.42 37.20
C GLN A 123 -31.49 68.63 35.98
N ASP A 124 -32.63 67.94 36.08
CA ASP A 124 -33.25 67.21 34.97
C ASP A 124 -33.57 68.14 33.79
N ALA A 125 -34.11 69.34 34.09
CA ALA A 125 -34.38 70.36 33.08
C ALA A 125 -33.10 70.95 32.45
N LYS A 126 -32.00 71.06 33.20
CA LYS A 126 -30.68 71.47 32.66
C LYS A 126 -30.08 70.36 31.78
N HIS A 127 -30.07 69.12 32.28
CA HIS A 127 -29.50 67.98 31.59
C HIS A 127 -30.19 67.72 30.25
N ARG A 128 -31.53 67.82 30.22
CA ARG A 128 -32.32 67.71 28.99
C ARG A 128 -31.97 68.76 27.94
N LYS A 129 -31.70 70.00 28.35
CA LYS A 129 -31.22 71.05 27.42
C LYS A 129 -29.83 70.74 26.88
N THR A 130 -28.90 70.34 27.74
CA THR A 130 -27.54 69.96 27.30
C THR A 130 -27.56 68.74 26.39
N LEU A 131 -28.49 67.80 26.59
CA LEU A 131 -28.69 66.66 25.71
C LEU A 131 -29.12 67.11 24.30
N THR A 132 -30.15 67.96 24.19
CA THR A 132 -30.62 68.46 22.89
C THR A 132 -29.60 69.34 22.17
N GLU A 133 -28.79 70.11 22.90
CA GLU A 133 -27.65 70.85 22.32
C GLU A 133 -26.56 69.91 21.81
N LEU A 134 -26.28 68.81 22.54
CA LEU A 134 -25.32 67.79 22.13
C LEU A 134 -25.81 66.96 20.95
N GLU A 135 -27.07 66.53 20.92
CA GLU A 135 -27.72 65.85 19.79
C GLU A 135 -27.56 66.68 18.51
N LYS A 136 -27.93 67.97 18.56
CA LYS A 136 -27.75 68.89 17.43
C LYS A 136 -26.29 69.09 17.02
N GLY A 137 -25.36 69.06 17.98
CA GLY A 137 -23.93 69.10 17.72
C GLY A 137 -23.41 67.83 17.03
N VAL A 138 -23.93 66.67 17.43
CA VAL A 138 -23.63 65.36 16.84
C VAL A 138 -24.19 65.26 15.42
N ASP A 139 -25.42 65.71 15.17
CA ASP A 139 -26.00 65.77 13.82
C ASP A 139 -25.15 66.65 12.88
N GLY A 140 -24.76 67.84 13.34
CA GLY A 140 -23.87 68.73 12.57
C GLY A 140 -22.46 68.13 12.34
N LEU A 141 -21.99 67.28 13.25
CA LEU A 141 -20.75 66.53 13.10
C LEU A 141 -20.91 65.40 12.08
N PHE A 142 -22.03 64.67 12.09
CA PHE A 142 -22.35 63.66 11.06
C PHE A 142 -22.45 64.27 9.66
N ASP A 143 -23.13 65.40 9.49
CA ASP A 143 -23.18 66.15 8.23
C ASP A 143 -21.77 66.57 7.76
N SER A 144 -20.92 66.98 8.70
CA SER A 144 -19.53 67.36 8.41
C SER A 144 -18.68 66.15 8.01
N PHE A 145 -18.86 65.00 8.66
CA PHE A 145 -18.21 63.74 8.29
C PHE A 145 -18.71 63.21 6.94
N ALA A 146 -20.00 63.25 6.64
CA ALA A 146 -20.53 62.83 5.34
C ALA A 146 -19.97 63.68 4.18
N ARG A 147 -19.83 65.00 4.40
CA ARG A 147 -19.16 65.90 3.44
C ARG A 147 -17.67 65.62 3.32
N LEU A 148 -16.99 65.31 4.42
CA LEU A 148 -15.57 64.97 4.42
C LEU A 148 -15.33 63.64 3.70
N ASP A 149 -16.12 62.61 3.99
CA ASP A 149 -16.04 61.28 3.39
C ASP A 149 -16.35 61.32 1.89
N SER A 150 -17.37 62.08 1.47
CA SER A 150 -17.63 62.35 0.04
C SER A 150 -16.43 63.00 -0.66
N ARG A 151 -15.75 63.96 -0.01
CA ARG A 151 -14.52 64.58 -0.54
C ARG A 151 -13.34 63.63 -0.53
N ILE A 152 -13.15 62.82 0.51
CA ILE A 152 -12.10 61.81 0.62
C ILE A 152 -12.29 60.74 -0.46
N SER A 153 -13.51 60.28 -0.69
CA SER A 153 -13.84 59.32 -1.75
C SER A 153 -13.58 59.90 -3.15
N SER A 154 -13.98 61.15 -3.41
CA SER A 154 -13.68 61.84 -4.67
C SER A 154 -12.18 62.04 -4.92
N VAL A 155 -11.44 62.51 -3.90
CA VAL A 155 -9.98 62.66 -3.97
C VAL A 155 -9.28 61.31 -4.07
N GLY A 156 -9.75 60.29 -3.37
CA GLY A 156 -9.25 58.92 -3.42
C GLY A 156 -9.42 58.28 -4.79
N GLN A 157 -10.59 58.43 -5.43
CA GLN A 157 -10.81 57.98 -6.81
C GLN A 157 -9.91 58.72 -7.83
N THR A 158 -9.68 60.01 -7.61
CA THR A 158 -8.78 60.80 -8.47
C THR A 158 -7.32 60.41 -8.26
N ALA A 159 -6.90 60.21 -7.01
CA ALA A 159 -5.56 59.76 -6.65
C ALA A 159 -5.28 58.33 -7.14
N ALA A 160 -6.26 57.42 -7.07
CA ALA A 160 -6.18 56.09 -7.64
C ALA A 160 -5.93 56.15 -9.15
N LYS A 161 -6.76 56.89 -9.91
CA LYS A 161 -6.57 57.06 -11.36
C LYS A 161 -5.21 57.67 -11.73
N ILE A 162 -4.75 58.66 -10.96
CA ILE A 162 -3.40 59.24 -11.16
C ILE A 162 -2.32 58.20 -10.86
N GLY A 163 -2.48 57.41 -9.80
CA GLY A 163 -1.61 56.27 -9.46
C GLY A 163 -1.55 55.24 -10.59
N ASP A 164 -2.70 54.79 -11.08
CA ASP A 164 -2.81 53.82 -12.19
C ASP A 164 -2.11 54.34 -13.46
N HIS A 165 -2.34 55.61 -13.81
CA HIS A 165 -1.67 56.24 -14.96
C HIS A 165 -0.16 56.37 -14.77
N LEU A 166 0.30 56.70 -13.56
CA LEU A 166 1.72 56.89 -13.26
C LEU A 166 2.46 55.54 -13.19
N GLN A 167 1.82 54.50 -12.63
CA GLN A 167 2.31 53.13 -12.66
C GLN A 167 2.37 52.57 -14.09
N SER A 168 1.35 52.84 -14.92
CA SER A 168 1.35 52.45 -16.32
C SER A 168 2.45 53.17 -17.13
N ALA A 169 2.64 54.47 -16.90
CA ALA A 169 3.69 55.25 -17.56
C ALA A 169 5.09 54.79 -17.13
N ASP A 170 5.30 54.49 -15.85
CA ASP A 170 6.58 53.98 -15.35
C ASP A 170 6.88 52.56 -15.86
N ALA A 171 5.88 51.68 -15.89
CA ALA A 171 6.01 50.35 -16.50
C ALA A 171 6.34 50.43 -18.01
N GLN A 172 5.75 51.38 -18.74
CA GLN A 172 6.12 51.64 -20.15
C GLN A 172 7.55 52.19 -20.28
N ARG A 173 7.97 53.09 -19.39
CA ARG A 173 9.34 53.63 -19.36
C ARG A 173 10.38 52.54 -19.08
N GLU A 174 10.12 51.70 -18.11
CA GLU A 174 10.96 50.56 -17.75
C GLU A 174 11.07 49.56 -18.91
N THR A 175 9.93 49.19 -19.51
CA THR A 175 9.87 48.32 -20.71
C THR A 175 10.67 48.93 -21.88
N ALA A 176 10.52 50.23 -22.12
CA ALA A 176 11.28 50.93 -23.17
C ALA A 176 12.79 50.95 -22.90
N SER A 177 13.20 51.17 -21.65
CA SER A 177 14.62 51.16 -21.24
C SER A 177 15.25 49.78 -21.50
N GLN A 178 14.61 48.71 -21.02
CA GLN A 178 15.04 47.34 -21.24
C GLN A 178 15.07 46.97 -22.74
N THR A 179 14.09 47.46 -23.52
CA THR A 179 14.05 47.24 -24.98
C THR A 179 15.21 47.92 -25.70
N ILE A 180 15.58 49.15 -25.33
CA ILE A 180 16.73 49.88 -25.89
C ILE A 180 18.04 49.13 -25.60
N GLU A 181 18.19 48.61 -24.38
CA GLU A 181 19.36 47.84 -23.97
C GLU A 181 19.47 46.50 -24.73
N LEU A 182 18.36 45.78 -24.89
CA LEU A 182 18.33 44.57 -25.72
C LEU A 182 18.64 44.88 -27.20
N ILE A 183 18.10 45.95 -27.77
CA ILE A 183 18.42 46.35 -29.16
C ILE A 183 19.92 46.67 -29.31
N LYS A 184 20.53 47.34 -28.32
CA LYS A 184 21.98 47.61 -28.32
C LYS A 184 22.79 46.32 -28.36
N TYR A 185 22.51 45.36 -27.48
CA TYR A 185 23.20 44.07 -27.49
C TYR A 185 22.92 43.26 -28.75
N LEU A 186 21.69 43.29 -29.28
CA LEU A 186 21.34 42.65 -30.54
C LEU A 186 22.17 43.21 -31.71
N MET A 187 22.39 44.53 -31.75
CA MET A 187 23.25 45.18 -32.74
C MET A 187 24.73 44.82 -32.55
N GLU A 188 25.24 44.70 -31.31
CA GLU A 188 26.59 44.19 -31.02
C GLU A 188 26.75 42.77 -31.60
N PHE A 189 25.84 41.83 -31.30
CA PHE A 189 25.86 40.48 -31.87
C PHE A 189 25.70 40.44 -33.41
N ASN A 190 25.15 41.48 -34.03
CA ASN A 190 24.93 41.54 -35.48
C ASN A 190 26.03 42.29 -36.26
N SER A 191 27.05 42.81 -35.60
CA SER A 191 28.01 43.76 -36.21
C SER A 191 29.04 43.09 -37.11
N SER A 192 29.55 41.92 -36.72
CA SER A 192 30.62 41.18 -37.41
C SER A 192 30.41 39.66 -37.27
N PRO A 193 30.51 38.86 -38.35
CA PRO A 193 30.37 37.40 -38.24
C PRO A 193 31.55 36.77 -37.49
N GLY A 194 31.27 35.99 -36.44
CA GLY A 194 32.25 35.19 -35.70
C GLY A 194 33.22 35.97 -34.79
N ASP A 195 33.06 37.28 -34.61
CA ASP A 195 33.89 38.06 -33.67
C ASP A 195 33.16 38.31 -32.34
N LEU A 196 33.30 37.36 -31.42
CA LEU A 196 32.74 37.46 -30.06
C LEU A 196 33.61 38.31 -29.11
N MET A 197 34.77 38.81 -29.56
CA MET A 197 35.70 39.56 -28.70
C MET A 197 35.35 41.04 -28.55
N GLU A 198 34.55 41.61 -29.47
CA GLU A 198 34.09 43.01 -29.41
C GLU A 198 32.79 43.21 -28.60
N LEU A 199 32.20 42.15 -28.05
CA LEU A 199 30.97 42.20 -27.25
C LEU A 199 31.17 42.97 -25.93
N SER A 200 30.07 43.55 -25.41
CA SER A 200 30.06 44.20 -24.10
C SER A 200 30.65 43.31 -22.99
N PRO A 201 31.43 43.85 -22.02
CA PRO A 201 32.14 43.07 -20.98
C PRO A 201 31.26 42.12 -20.16
N LEU A 202 29.96 42.41 -20.06
CA LEU A 202 28.92 41.53 -19.54
C LEU A 202 29.05 40.08 -20.06
N PHE A 203 29.30 39.90 -21.35
CA PHE A 203 29.31 38.58 -21.99
C PHE A 203 30.61 37.79 -21.74
N SER A 204 31.67 38.45 -21.25
CA SER A 204 32.97 37.83 -20.96
C SER A 204 33.18 37.52 -19.47
N ASP A 205 32.49 38.23 -18.57
CA ASP A 205 32.69 38.24 -17.11
C ASP A 205 32.06 37.03 -16.37
N ASP A 206 32.89 36.18 -15.78
CA ASP A 206 32.53 35.01 -14.96
C ASP A 206 31.58 35.30 -13.79
N SER A 207 31.59 36.55 -13.28
CA SER A 207 30.74 36.98 -12.16
C SER A 207 29.32 37.36 -12.59
N ARG A 208 29.11 37.66 -13.88
CA ARG A 208 27.83 38.10 -14.46
C ARG A 208 27.20 37.07 -15.41
N VAL A 209 27.70 35.84 -15.44
CA VAL A 209 27.24 34.75 -16.33
C VAL A 209 25.73 34.52 -16.27
N ALA A 210 25.08 34.66 -15.11
CA ALA A 210 23.62 34.53 -15.00
C ALA A 210 22.84 35.63 -15.73
N GLU A 211 23.37 36.85 -15.74
CA GLU A 211 22.80 38.02 -16.41
C GLU A 211 23.05 37.94 -17.92
N ALA A 212 24.29 37.61 -18.31
CA ALA A 212 24.68 37.37 -19.70
C ALA A 212 23.85 36.27 -20.35
N ALA A 213 23.62 35.16 -19.64
CA ALA A 213 22.76 34.06 -20.07
C ALA A 213 21.31 34.51 -20.31
N SER A 214 20.71 35.21 -19.34
CA SER A 214 19.33 35.69 -19.45
C SER A 214 19.14 36.66 -20.61
N ILE A 215 20.12 37.53 -20.85
CA ILE A 215 20.09 38.47 -21.99
C ILE A 215 20.30 37.72 -23.31
N ALA A 216 21.34 36.88 -23.43
CA ALA A 216 21.61 36.11 -24.65
C ALA A 216 20.40 35.26 -25.08
N GLN A 217 19.71 34.61 -24.12
CA GLN A 217 18.53 33.83 -24.44
C GLN A 217 17.32 34.68 -24.87
N LYS A 218 17.08 35.84 -24.23
CA LYS A 218 16.05 36.78 -24.71
C LYS A 218 16.36 37.22 -26.14
N LEU A 219 17.58 37.67 -26.41
CA LEU A 219 18.04 38.08 -27.74
C LEU A 219 17.85 36.97 -28.78
N ARG A 220 18.22 35.73 -28.43
CA ARG A 220 18.02 34.56 -29.28
C ARG A 220 16.55 34.31 -29.58
N SER A 221 15.66 34.36 -28.58
CA SER A 221 14.21 34.21 -28.82
C SER A 221 13.64 35.30 -29.73
N PHE A 222 14.05 36.57 -29.56
CA PHE A 222 13.64 37.66 -30.45
C PHE A 222 14.17 37.46 -31.89
N ALA A 223 15.41 37.00 -32.03
CA ALA A 223 16.03 36.81 -33.33
C ALA A 223 15.48 35.57 -34.08
N GLU A 224 15.09 34.52 -33.37
CA GLU A 224 14.44 33.34 -33.93
C GLU A 224 12.96 33.61 -34.30
N GLU A 225 12.20 34.34 -33.47
CA GLU A 225 10.77 34.64 -33.72
C GLU A 225 10.51 35.50 -34.98
N ASP A 226 11.39 36.45 -35.29
CA ASP A 226 11.23 37.33 -36.46
C ASP A 226 11.59 36.59 -37.78
N ILE A 227 12.50 35.62 -37.71
CA ILE A 227 12.82 34.73 -38.84
C ILE A 227 11.72 33.69 -39.06
N ALA A 228 11.15 33.11 -37.99
CA ALA A 228 10.13 32.06 -38.09
C ALA A 228 8.81 32.52 -38.75
N ARG A 229 8.51 33.83 -38.77
CA ARG A 229 7.36 34.40 -39.50
C ARG A 229 7.57 34.50 -41.02
N ALA A 230 8.77 34.26 -41.54
CA ALA A 230 9.12 34.46 -42.94
C ALA A 230 8.96 33.19 -43.81
N VAL A 231 7.71 32.80 -44.10
CA VAL A 231 7.35 31.82 -45.17
C VAL A 231 6.48 32.55 -46.20
N PRO A 232 6.69 32.37 -47.52
CA PRO A 232 6.59 33.50 -48.45
C PRO A 232 5.15 33.86 -48.84
N SER A 233 4.74 35.11 -48.56
CA SER A 233 3.61 35.71 -49.25
C SER A 233 3.71 37.22 -49.36
N VAL A 234 3.34 37.72 -50.55
CA VAL A 234 3.10 39.12 -50.93
C VAL A 234 4.29 40.08 -50.89
N VAL A 235 4.80 40.38 -52.08
CA VAL A 235 5.67 41.53 -52.38
C VAL A 235 5.01 42.83 -51.93
N GLY A 236 5.64 43.61 -51.04
CA GLY A 236 5.18 44.96 -50.74
C GLY A 236 5.59 45.58 -49.39
N SER A 237 6.01 44.77 -48.41
CA SER A 237 6.54 45.29 -47.13
C SER A 237 8.07 45.14 -47.07
N ALA A 238 8.77 46.13 -46.56
CA ALA A 238 10.23 46.11 -46.41
C ALA A 238 10.62 45.02 -45.39
N THR A 239 11.24 43.96 -45.88
CA THR A 239 11.57 42.76 -45.10
C THR A 239 12.79 42.99 -44.19
N ALA A 240 12.56 43.14 -42.88
CA ALA A 240 13.62 43.17 -41.86
C ALA A 240 14.35 41.81 -41.70
N SER A 241 13.73 40.71 -42.15
CA SER A 241 14.13 39.32 -41.90
C SER A 241 15.48 38.87 -42.46
N ARG A 242 16.11 39.62 -43.39
CA ARG A 242 17.46 39.31 -43.91
C ARG A 242 18.59 39.90 -43.06
N GLY A 243 18.26 40.80 -42.13
CA GLY A 243 19.25 41.59 -41.40
C GLY A 243 19.92 40.87 -40.22
N LEU A 244 19.30 39.82 -39.68
CA LEU A 244 19.59 39.29 -38.34
C LEU A 244 20.23 37.89 -38.33
N GLU A 245 20.54 37.34 -39.51
CA GLU A 245 21.14 36.01 -39.69
C GLU A 245 22.51 35.90 -39.00
N VAL A 246 23.29 37.00 -38.97
CA VAL A 246 24.59 37.06 -38.29
C VAL A 246 24.41 37.03 -36.78
N ALA A 247 23.48 37.82 -36.22
CA ALA A 247 23.16 37.77 -34.79
C ALA A 247 22.71 36.39 -34.33
N VAL A 248 21.87 35.68 -35.10
CA VAL A 248 21.45 34.30 -34.75
C VAL A 248 22.64 33.35 -34.71
N ALA A 249 23.54 33.39 -35.71
CA ALA A 249 24.72 32.55 -35.72
C ALA A 249 25.65 32.85 -34.53
N ASN A 250 25.97 34.13 -34.29
CA ASN A 250 26.83 34.56 -33.20
C ASN A 250 26.20 34.28 -31.81
N LEU A 251 24.89 34.47 -31.65
CA LEU A 251 24.17 34.13 -30.41
C LEU A 251 24.15 32.62 -30.16
N GLN A 252 24.02 31.79 -31.20
CA GLN A 252 24.08 30.34 -31.06
C GLN A 252 25.49 29.87 -30.68
N GLU A 253 26.53 30.43 -31.30
CA GLU A 253 27.93 30.14 -30.96
C GLU A 253 28.25 30.57 -29.52
N TYR A 254 27.84 31.77 -29.13
CA TYR A 254 27.98 32.26 -27.76
C TYR A 254 27.21 31.38 -26.75
N CYS A 255 25.98 30.97 -27.04
CA CYS A 255 25.21 30.07 -26.16
C CYS A 255 25.91 28.71 -26.00
N ASN A 256 26.46 28.14 -27.08
CA ASN A 256 27.19 26.87 -27.04
C ASN A 256 28.46 26.98 -26.19
N GLU A 257 29.26 28.04 -26.35
CA GLU A 257 30.48 28.27 -25.57
C GLU A 257 30.15 28.53 -24.09
N LEU A 258 29.10 29.32 -23.82
CA LEU A 258 28.62 29.58 -22.47
C LEU A 258 28.12 28.31 -21.78
N GLU A 259 27.41 27.44 -22.51
CA GLU A 259 26.95 26.14 -22.03
C GLU A 259 28.14 25.22 -21.69
N ASN A 260 29.12 25.09 -22.59
CA ASN A 260 30.34 24.32 -22.34
C ASN A 260 31.12 24.85 -21.11
N ARG A 261 31.26 26.18 -20.99
CA ARG A 261 31.90 26.85 -19.86
C ARG A 261 31.17 26.59 -18.54
N LEU A 262 29.84 26.63 -18.56
CA LEU A 262 28.98 26.33 -17.41
C LEU A 262 29.04 24.85 -17.01
N LEU A 263 29.10 23.93 -17.98
CA LEU A 263 29.31 22.49 -17.73
C LEU A 263 30.68 22.24 -17.09
N ALA A 264 31.75 22.83 -17.61
CA ALA A 264 33.08 22.70 -17.01
C ALA A 264 33.17 23.27 -15.58
N ARG A 265 32.51 24.41 -15.32
CA ARG A 265 32.36 24.97 -13.95
C ARG A 265 31.54 24.05 -13.05
N PHE A 266 30.46 23.48 -13.57
CA PHE A 266 29.61 22.52 -12.86
C PHE A 266 30.41 21.25 -12.49
N ASP A 267 31.19 20.69 -13.40
CA ASP A 267 32.00 19.48 -13.15
C ASP A 267 33.07 19.74 -12.09
N ALA A 268 33.77 20.87 -12.16
CA ALA A 268 34.74 21.28 -11.15
C ALA A 268 34.09 21.44 -9.77
N ALA A 269 32.88 22.01 -9.70
CA ALA A 269 32.08 22.09 -8.48
C ALA A 269 31.63 20.71 -7.99
N SER A 270 31.22 19.80 -8.89
CA SER A 270 30.83 18.43 -8.59
C SER A 270 31.98 17.61 -8.01
N GLN A 271 33.21 17.79 -8.50
CA GLN A 271 34.41 17.15 -7.96
C GLN A 271 34.74 17.66 -6.55
N ARG A 272 34.53 18.95 -6.29
CA ARG A 272 34.76 19.59 -4.98
C ARG A 272 33.61 19.42 -3.99
N ARG A 273 32.46 18.90 -4.44
CA ARG A 273 31.19 18.77 -3.69
C ARG A 273 30.59 20.12 -3.28
N GLU A 274 30.79 21.15 -4.08
CA GLU A 274 30.25 22.50 -3.86
C GLU A 274 28.80 22.60 -4.38
N LEU A 275 27.83 22.18 -3.56
CA LEU A 275 26.42 22.11 -3.98
C LEU A 275 25.82 23.47 -4.40
N SER A 276 26.28 24.58 -3.81
CA SER A 276 25.78 25.93 -4.12
C SER A 276 26.19 26.38 -5.54
N THR A 277 27.45 26.18 -5.93
CA THR A 277 27.95 26.54 -7.27
C THR A 277 27.41 25.57 -8.33
N MET A 278 27.24 24.28 -8.00
CA MET A 278 26.48 23.35 -8.85
C MET A 278 25.04 23.84 -9.08
N SER A 279 24.33 24.26 -8.03
CA SER A 279 22.94 24.74 -8.15
C SER A 279 22.82 26.04 -8.94
N GLU A 280 23.77 26.96 -8.78
CA GLU A 280 23.86 28.17 -9.59
C GLU A 280 24.04 27.82 -11.07
N CYS A 281 25.02 26.98 -11.41
CA CYS A 281 25.23 26.53 -12.78
C CYS A 281 24.00 25.79 -13.34
N ALA A 282 23.36 24.89 -12.58
CA ALA A 282 22.15 24.19 -13.00
C ALA A 282 20.95 25.13 -13.24
N LYS A 283 20.79 26.18 -12.43
CA LYS A 283 19.76 27.21 -12.63
C LYS A 283 20.01 28.02 -13.90
N ILE A 284 21.25 28.38 -14.20
CA ILE A 284 21.59 29.12 -15.43
C ILE A 284 21.39 28.18 -16.65
N LEU A 285 21.92 26.97 -16.59
CA LEU A 285 21.76 25.94 -17.63
C LEU A 285 20.29 25.56 -17.87
N SER A 286 19.42 25.59 -16.86
CA SER A 286 17.98 25.30 -17.02
C SER A 286 17.24 26.29 -17.93
N GLN A 287 17.78 27.50 -18.12
CA GLN A 287 17.21 28.48 -19.05
C GLN A 287 17.37 27.97 -20.49
N PHE A 288 18.57 27.50 -20.84
CA PHE A 288 18.90 26.91 -22.14
C PHE A 288 18.29 25.51 -22.30
N ASN A 289 17.50 25.28 -23.35
CA ASN A 289 16.95 23.95 -23.70
C ASN A 289 16.31 23.18 -22.52
N ARG A 290 15.71 23.92 -21.56
CA ARG A 290 15.15 23.40 -20.28
C ARG A 290 16.15 22.61 -19.42
N GLY A 291 17.45 22.85 -19.59
CA GLY A 291 18.54 22.16 -18.86
C GLY A 291 18.79 20.72 -19.29
N THR A 292 18.11 20.22 -20.33
CA THR A 292 18.12 18.79 -20.71
C THR A 292 19.54 18.23 -20.90
N SER A 293 20.40 18.98 -21.60
CA SER A 293 21.81 18.67 -21.81
C SER A 293 22.60 18.57 -20.50
N ALA A 294 22.43 19.53 -19.59
CA ALA A 294 23.07 19.53 -18.28
C ALA A 294 22.61 18.35 -17.40
N MET A 295 21.33 17.99 -17.45
CA MET A 295 20.78 16.84 -16.73
C MET A 295 21.34 15.52 -17.28
N GLN A 296 21.40 15.37 -18.61
CA GLN A 296 22.01 14.21 -19.26
C GLN A 296 23.52 14.12 -18.99
N HIS A 297 24.24 15.24 -19.02
CA HIS A 297 25.68 15.32 -18.71
C HIS A 297 25.97 14.93 -17.26
N TYR A 298 25.14 15.42 -16.31
CA TYR A 298 25.24 15.04 -14.90
C TYR A 298 25.16 13.53 -14.70
N VAL A 299 24.13 12.90 -15.29
CA VAL A 299 23.92 11.46 -15.18
C VAL A 299 25.04 10.71 -15.91
N ALA A 300 25.45 11.16 -17.10
CA ALA A 300 26.53 10.53 -17.88
C ALA A 300 27.88 10.53 -17.15
N THR A 301 28.19 11.57 -16.38
CA THR A 301 29.45 11.71 -15.64
C THR A 301 29.52 10.93 -14.32
N ARG A 302 28.43 10.26 -13.87
CA ARG A 302 28.46 9.51 -12.61
C ARG A 302 29.39 8.29 -12.73
N PRO A 303 30.30 8.04 -11.77
CA PRO A 303 31.25 6.93 -11.83
C PRO A 303 30.61 5.56 -12.09
N MET A 304 29.38 5.32 -11.59
CA MET A 304 28.63 4.07 -11.77
C MET A 304 28.30 3.70 -13.23
N PHE A 305 28.49 4.61 -14.20
CA PHE A 305 28.26 4.38 -15.63
C PHE A 305 29.53 4.46 -16.50
N ILE A 306 30.61 5.05 -15.98
CA ILE A 306 31.88 5.25 -16.71
C ILE A 306 32.90 4.19 -16.29
N ASP A 307 32.93 3.85 -15.01
CA ASP A 307 33.99 3.01 -14.45
C ASP A 307 33.80 1.53 -14.83
N VAL A 308 34.67 1.05 -15.71
CA VAL A 308 34.70 -0.33 -16.17
C VAL A 308 35.07 -1.29 -15.03
N GLU A 309 35.82 -0.84 -14.01
CA GLU A 309 36.11 -1.65 -12.82
C GLU A 309 34.84 -1.90 -11.99
N VAL A 310 33.94 -0.91 -11.88
CA VAL A 310 32.63 -1.07 -11.22
C VAL A 310 31.81 -2.15 -11.93
N MET A 311 31.62 -2.05 -13.25
CA MET A 311 30.84 -3.04 -14.01
C MET A 311 31.47 -4.44 -14.03
N ASN A 312 32.79 -4.53 -13.95
CA ASN A 312 33.49 -5.82 -13.76
C ASN A 312 33.32 -6.35 -12.32
N SER A 313 33.28 -5.47 -11.31
CA SER A 313 33.01 -5.84 -9.92
C SER A 313 31.58 -6.37 -9.75
N ASP A 314 30.58 -5.74 -10.39
CA ASP A 314 29.19 -6.21 -10.45
C ASP A 314 29.13 -7.64 -11.03
N THR A 315 29.80 -7.84 -12.17
CA THR A 315 29.89 -9.15 -12.84
C THR A 315 30.50 -10.20 -11.90
N ARG A 316 31.59 -9.86 -11.20
CA ARG A 316 32.29 -10.77 -10.28
C ARG A 316 31.50 -11.06 -9.00
N LEU A 317 30.74 -10.09 -8.48
CA LEU A 317 29.88 -10.23 -7.30
C LEU A 317 28.73 -11.20 -7.55
N VAL A 318 28.20 -11.22 -8.77
CA VAL A 318 27.01 -12.00 -9.14
C VAL A 318 27.37 -13.36 -9.74
N LEU A 319 28.31 -13.42 -10.69
CA LEU A 319 28.72 -14.66 -11.37
C LEU A 319 29.88 -15.39 -10.66
N GLY A 320 30.59 -14.74 -9.74
CA GLY A 320 31.77 -15.28 -9.08
C GLY A 320 33.06 -15.15 -9.90
N ASN A 321 34.09 -15.92 -9.52
CA ASN A 321 35.32 -16.04 -10.30
C ASN A 321 35.12 -17.05 -11.44
N GLN A 322 35.78 -16.82 -12.58
CA GLN A 322 35.70 -17.70 -13.76
C GLN A 322 36.02 -19.16 -13.41
N GLY A 323 35.16 -20.10 -13.83
CA GLY A 323 35.38 -21.55 -13.70
C GLY A 323 34.51 -22.29 -12.68
N SER A 324 33.63 -21.61 -11.92
CA SER A 324 32.58 -22.26 -11.12
C SER A 324 31.21 -22.02 -11.75
N GLN A 325 30.41 -23.09 -11.92
CA GLN A 325 29.01 -22.94 -12.38
C GLN A 325 28.21 -22.12 -11.36
N ALA A 326 27.54 -21.06 -11.85
CA ALA A 326 26.81 -20.13 -10.99
C ALA A 326 25.49 -20.76 -10.53
N SER A 327 25.35 -21.00 -9.22
CA SER A 327 24.08 -21.52 -8.68
C SER A 327 23.03 -20.40 -8.55
N PRO A 328 21.73 -20.69 -8.76
CA PRO A 328 20.67 -19.69 -8.60
C PRO A 328 20.66 -19.02 -7.22
N SER A 329 21.03 -19.75 -6.16
CA SER A 329 21.11 -19.20 -4.79
C SER A 329 22.28 -18.25 -4.57
N ASN A 330 23.40 -18.44 -5.27
CA ASN A 330 24.54 -17.52 -5.22
C ASN A 330 24.26 -16.27 -6.04
N VAL A 331 23.67 -16.42 -7.23
CA VAL A 331 23.21 -15.31 -8.06
C VAL A 331 22.16 -14.47 -7.35
N ALA A 332 21.14 -15.08 -6.73
CA ALA A 332 20.12 -14.36 -5.95
C ALA A 332 20.76 -13.48 -4.86
N ARG A 333 21.78 -13.99 -4.16
CA ARG A 333 22.52 -13.25 -3.13
C ARG A 333 23.36 -12.11 -3.74
N GLY A 334 24.06 -12.39 -4.84
CA GLY A 334 24.87 -11.39 -5.56
C GLY A 334 24.02 -10.24 -6.09
N LEU A 335 22.92 -10.55 -6.79
CA LEU A 335 21.94 -9.57 -7.28
C LEU A 335 21.35 -8.75 -6.14
N SER A 336 20.93 -9.39 -5.04
CA SER A 336 20.40 -8.66 -3.88
C SER A 336 21.42 -7.69 -3.28
N SER A 337 22.71 -8.05 -3.26
CA SER A 337 23.79 -7.18 -2.78
C SER A 337 24.04 -6.02 -3.74
N LEU A 338 24.11 -6.30 -5.06
CA LEU A 338 24.32 -5.29 -6.09
C LEU A 338 23.16 -4.29 -6.18
N TYR A 339 21.93 -4.80 -6.23
CA TYR A 339 20.74 -3.97 -6.35
C TYR A 339 20.54 -3.09 -5.12
N LYS A 340 20.91 -3.58 -3.93
CA LYS A 340 21.00 -2.73 -2.73
C LYS A 340 22.07 -1.63 -2.87
N GLU A 341 23.27 -1.94 -3.37
CA GLU A 341 24.32 -0.94 -3.60
C GLU A 341 23.88 0.12 -4.63
N ILE A 342 23.25 -0.30 -5.73
CA ILE A 342 22.65 0.59 -6.73
C ILE A 342 21.62 1.50 -6.08
N THR A 343 20.64 0.97 -5.34
CA THR A 343 19.63 1.75 -4.62
C THR A 343 20.25 2.72 -3.62
N ASP A 344 21.24 2.28 -2.84
CA ASP A 344 21.97 3.13 -1.88
C ASP A 344 22.78 4.24 -2.57
N THR A 345 23.22 4.02 -3.80
CA THR A 345 23.93 5.02 -4.62
C THR A 345 22.94 6.00 -5.25
N VAL A 346 21.85 5.51 -5.85
CA VAL A 346 20.76 6.35 -6.38
C VAL A 346 20.16 7.23 -5.28
N ARG A 347 20.04 6.74 -4.04
CA ARG A 347 19.56 7.56 -2.90
C ARG A 347 20.51 8.71 -2.54
N LYS A 348 21.83 8.53 -2.68
CA LYS A 348 22.84 9.60 -2.47
C LYS A 348 22.81 10.63 -3.60
N GLU A 349 22.66 10.15 -4.84
CA GLU A 349 22.49 11.04 -6.00
C GLU A 349 21.18 11.81 -5.90
N ALA A 350 20.06 11.19 -5.52
CA ALA A 350 18.76 11.85 -5.32
C ALA A 350 18.84 13.04 -4.34
N ALA A 351 19.53 12.87 -3.21
CA ALA A 351 19.76 13.96 -2.25
C ALA A 351 20.58 15.11 -2.86
N THR A 352 21.53 14.81 -3.74
CA THR A 352 22.33 15.81 -4.47
C THR A 352 21.47 16.50 -5.54
N ILE A 353 20.69 15.73 -6.30
CA ILE A 353 19.80 16.20 -7.37
C ILE A 353 18.76 17.18 -6.83
N MET A 354 18.09 16.84 -5.71
CA MET A 354 17.12 17.71 -5.03
C MET A 354 17.72 19.03 -4.53
N ALA A 355 19.02 19.05 -4.19
CA ALA A 355 19.70 20.26 -3.73
C ALA A 355 20.22 21.15 -4.89
N VAL A 356 20.48 20.55 -6.05
CA VAL A 356 21.16 21.20 -7.17
C VAL A 356 20.17 21.66 -8.25
N PHE A 357 19.31 20.78 -8.75
CA PHE A 357 18.56 21.01 -9.99
C PHE A 357 17.19 21.67 -9.78
N PRO A 358 16.76 22.59 -10.67
CA PRO A 358 15.41 23.18 -10.61
C PRO A 358 14.27 22.19 -10.83
N SER A 359 14.48 21.12 -11.62
CA SER A 359 13.51 20.05 -11.87
C SER A 359 14.07 18.66 -11.50
N PRO A 360 14.10 18.29 -10.20
CA PRO A 360 14.68 17.03 -9.74
C PRO A 360 14.10 15.76 -10.40
N ASN A 361 12.80 15.75 -10.71
CA ASN A 361 12.12 14.59 -11.28
C ASN A 361 12.65 14.22 -12.67
N ASP A 362 12.98 15.21 -13.51
CA ASP A 362 13.52 14.98 -14.85
C ASP A 362 14.88 14.27 -14.77
N VAL A 363 15.76 14.75 -13.88
CA VAL A 363 17.08 14.15 -13.63
C VAL A 363 16.95 12.75 -13.05
N MET A 364 16.04 12.54 -12.09
CA MET A 364 15.79 11.22 -11.51
C MET A 364 15.26 10.22 -12.54
N SER A 365 14.42 10.67 -13.47
CA SER A 365 13.92 9.85 -14.57
C SER A 365 15.07 9.38 -15.47
N ILE A 366 15.93 10.31 -15.91
CA ILE A 366 17.12 9.99 -16.73
C ILE A 366 18.10 9.08 -15.97
N LEU A 367 18.29 9.31 -14.66
CA LEU A 367 19.16 8.49 -13.82
C LEU A 367 18.65 7.04 -13.69
N VAL A 368 17.37 6.86 -13.32
CA VAL A 368 16.77 5.54 -13.12
C VAL A 368 16.66 4.77 -14.42
N GLN A 369 16.26 5.43 -15.52
CA GLN A 369 16.28 4.84 -16.85
C GLN A 369 17.68 4.31 -17.19
N ARG A 370 18.74 5.11 -17.01
CA ARG A 370 20.11 4.69 -17.31
C ARG A 370 20.63 3.59 -16.38
N VAL A 371 20.22 3.55 -15.11
CA VAL A 371 20.51 2.43 -14.20
C VAL A 371 20.00 1.13 -14.77
N LEU A 372 18.74 1.09 -15.23
CA LEU A 372 18.16 -0.11 -15.84
C LEU A 372 18.81 -0.41 -17.19
N GLU A 373 18.78 0.52 -18.14
CA GLU A 373 19.21 0.32 -19.53
C GLU A 373 20.70 0.06 -19.69
N GLN A 374 21.57 0.63 -18.83
CA GLN A 374 23.02 0.47 -18.94
C GLN A 374 23.58 -0.52 -17.89
N ARG A 375 23.44 -0.23 -16.58
CA ARG A 375 24.13 -0.99 -15.52
C ARG A 375 23.47 -2.35 -15.27
N VAL A 376 22.13 -2.42 -15.26
CA VAL A 376 21.41 -3.69 -15.08
C VAL A 376 21.45 -4.54 -16.35
N THR A 377 21.15 -3.99 -17.53
CA THR A 377 21.23 -4.73 -18.81
C THR A 377 22.60 -5.37 -19.03
N ALA A 378 23.70 -4.63 -18.87
CA ALA A 378 25.05 -5.15 -19.12
C ALA A 378 25.47 -6.30 -18.18
N LEU A 379 24.79 -6.46 -17.05
CA LEU A 379 24.90 -7.64 -16.21
C LEU A 379 23.97 -8.77 -16.67
N LEU A 380 22.70 -8.45 -16.97
CA LEU A 380 21.70 -9.43 -17.43
C LEU A 380 22.14 -10.12 -18.73
N ASP A 381 22.74 -9.39 -19.68
CA ASP A 381 23.29 -9.93 -20.93
C ASP A 381 24.33 -11.04 -20.69
N LYS A 382 25.12 -10.93 -19.61
CA LYS A 382 26.13 -11.93 -19.22
C LYS A 382 25.54 -13.08 -18.39
N LEU A 383 24.42 -12.81 -17.70
CA LEU A 383 23.76 -13.74 -16.79
C LEU A 383 22.78 -14.67 -17.51
N LEU A 384 22.04 -14.13 -18.48
CA LEU A 384 20.91 -14.78 -19.14
C LEU A 384 21.25 -15.19 -20.58
N VAL A 385 22.42 -15.81 -20.77
CA VAL A 385 22.82 -16.37 -22.06
C VAL A 385 21.82 -17.45 -22.47
N LYS A 386 21.07 -17.18 -23.54
CA LYS A 386 19.95 -18.00 -23.99
C LYS A 386 20.44 -19.36 -24.56
N PRO A 387 19.99 -20.50 -24.01
CA PRO A 387 20.39 -21.81 -24.50
C PRO A 387 19.68 -22.16 -25.83
N SER A 388 20.22 -23.11 -26.58
CA SER A 388 19.56 -23.61 -27.79
C SER A 388 18.52 -24.68 -27.45
N LEU A 389 17.31 -24.59 -28.01
CA LEU A 389 16.32 -25.67 -27.94
C LEU A 389 16.67 -26.87 -28.84
N VAL A 390 17.48 -26.67 -29.88
CA VAL A 390 17.89 -27.72 -30.83
C VAL A 390 19.03 -28.56 -30.27
N ASN A 391 20.01 -27.90 -29.64
CA ASN A 391 21.14 -28.53 -28.96
C ASN A 391 21.13 -28.08 -27.49
N PRO A 392 20.22 -28.61 -26.65
CA PRO A 392 20.07 -28.15 -25.28
C PRO A 392 21.26 -28.56 -24.40
N PRO A 393 21.56 -27.80 -23.34
CA PRO A 393 22.66 -28.13 -22.43
C PRO A 393 22.48 -29.52 -21.79
N PRO A 394 23.59 -30.21 -21.49
CA PRO A 394 23.56 -31.51 -20.82
C PRO A 394 23.06 -31.38 -19.37
N MET A 395 22.53 -32.47 -18.81
CA MET A 395 21.95 -32.45 -17.46
C MET A 395 23.00 -32.30 -16.36
N GLU A 396 24.23 -32.73 -16.61
CA GLU A 396 25.40 -32.54 -15.75
C GLU A 396 25.76 -31.05 -15.57
N GLU A 397 25.43 -30.21 -16.54
CA GLU A 397 25.59 -28.75 -16.48
C GLU A 397 24.30 -28.03 -16.01
N GLY A 398 23.25 -28.79 -15.67
CA GLY A 398 21.97 -28.28 -15.16
C GLY A 398 20.86 -28.12 -16.21
N GLY A 399 21.13 -28.47 -17.48
CA GLY A 399 20.15 -28.47 -18.56
C GLY A 399 19.48 -27.12 -18.84
N LEU A 400 18.34 -27.15 -19.53
CA LEU A 400 17.50 -25.95 -19.72
C LEU A 400 16.93 -25.41 -18.39
N LEU A 401 16.76 -26.28 -17.38
CA LEU A 401 16.22 -25.90 -16.07
C LEU A 401 17.10 -24.87 -15.34
N LEU A 402 18.43 -24.95 -15.48
CA LEU A 402 19.33 -23.96 -14.87
C LEU A 402 19.03 -22.56 -15.42
N TYR A 403 18.95 -22.40 -16.75
CA TYR A 403 18.59 -21.12 -17.37
C TYR A 403 17.23 -20.61 -16.89
N LEU A 404 16.20 -21.45 -16.81
CA LEU A 404 14.86 -21.06 -16.34
C LEU A 404 14.85 -20.59 -14.88
N ARG A 405 15.64 -21.24 -14.01
CA ARG A 405 15.81 -20.83 -12.60
C ARG A 405 16.59 -19.51 -12.50
N MET A 406 17.60 -19.32 -13.33
CA MET A 406 18.41 -18.09 -13.36
C MET A 406 17.58 -16.91 -13.89
N LEU A 407 16.75 -17.12 -14.92
CA LEU A 407 15.78 -16.16 -15.43
C LEU A 407 14.77 -15.75 -14.36
N ALA A 408 14.21 -16.71 -13.62
CA ALA A 408 13.27 -16.43 -12.53
C ALA A 408 13.89 -15.59 -11.42
N VAL A 409 15.08 -15.98 -10.95
CA VAL A 409 15.84 -15.23 -9.94
C VAL A 409 16.20 -13.82 -10.43
N ALA A 410 16.67 -13.68 -11.66
CA ALA A 410 17.02 -12.39 -12.23
C ALA A 410 15.81 -11.45 -12.30
N TYR A 411 14.69 -11.93 -12.83
CA TYR A 411 13.47 -11.16 -12.96
C TYR A 411 12.86 -10.77 -11.59
N GLU A 412 12.78 -11.71 -10.64
CA GLU A 412 12.29 -11.44 -9.28
C GLU A 412 13.13 -10.35 -8.60
N LYS A 413 14.47 -10.42 -8.72
CA LYS A 413 15.36 -9.41 -8.13
C LYS A 413 15.34 -8.08 -8.86
N THR A 414 15.17 -8.04 -10.19
CA THR A 414 14.99 -6.76 -10.89
C THR A 414 13.64 -6.12 -10.55
N GLN A 415 12.59 -6.90 -10.32
CA GLN A 415 11.33 -6.37 -9.78
C GLN A 415 11.48 -5.83 -8.34
N GLU A 416 12.28 -6.45 -7.49
CA GLU A 416 12.62 -5.86 -6.18
C GLU A 416 13.35 -4.53 -6.33
N LEU A 417 14.37 -4.46 -7.21
CA LEU A 417 15.07 -3.21 -7.53
C LEU A 417 14.11 -2.13 -8.06
N ALA A 418 13.17 -2.46 -8.94
CA ALA A 418 12.21 -1.50 -9.48
C ALA A 418 11.36 -0.85 -8.36
N ARG A 419 10.85 -1.66 -7.43
CA ARG A 419 10.11 -1.17 -6.25
C ARG A 419 10.97 -0.29 -5.35
N ASP A 420 12.23 -0.67 -5.13
CA ASP A 420 13.18 0.09 -4.32
C ASP A 420 13.56 1.45 -4.97
N LEU A 421 13.80 1.48 -6.29
CA LEU A 421 14.06 2.70 -7.04
C LEU A 421 12.83 3.63 -7.06
N ARG A 422 11.63 3.07 -7.25
CA ARG A 422 10.38 3.81 -7.13
C ARG A 422 10.20 4.42 -5.73
N ALA A 423 10.59 3.70 -4.66
CA ALA A 423 10.54 4.19 -3.29
C ALA A 423 11.61 5.27 -2.97
N VAL A 424 12.73 5.31 -3.69
CA VAL A 424 13.72 6.41 -3.62
C VAL A 424 13.24 7.65 -4.39
N GLY A 425 12.42 7.45 -5.44
CA GLY A 425 11.83 8.51 -6.26
C GLY A 425 12.39 8.48 -7.68
N CYS A 426 11.61 7.97 -8.63
CA CYS A 426 12.02 7.73 -10.01
C CYS A 426 11.56 8.79 -11.03
N GLY A 427 11.00 9.91 -10.56
CA GLY A 427 10.36 10.90 -11.43
C GLY A 427 9.16 10.32 -12.17
N ASP A 428 9.04 10.63 -13.45
CA ASP A 428 7.94 10.17 -14.33
C ASP A 428 8.32 8.91 -15.13
N SER A 429 9.47 8.28 -14.86
CA SER A 429 9.86 7.02 -15.50
C SER A 429 8.97 5.85 -15.07
N ASP A 430 8.45 5.12 -16.05
CA ASP A 430 7.82 3.81 -15.87
C ASP A 430 8.88 2.71 -15.62
N VAL A 431 9.36 2.64 -14.38
CA VAL A 431 10.41 1.71 -13.93
C VAL A 431 9.96 0.25 -14.13
N GLU A 432 8.67 -0.02 -13.99
CA GLU A 432 8.09 -1.34 -14.18
C GLU A 432 7.99 -1.69 -15.67
N GLY A 433 7.53 -0.79 -16.53
CA GLY A 433 7.54 -0.98 -17.99
C GLY A 433 8.95 -1.18 -18.55
N LEU A 434 9.94 -0.41 -18.06
CA LEU A 434 11.36 -0.63 -18.37
C LEU A 434 11.83 -2.02 -17.90
N THR A 435 11.45 -2.43 -16.68
CA THR A 435 11.78 -3.77 -16.16
C THR A 435 11.16 -4.88 -17.01
N GLU A 436 9.89 -4.76 -17.42
CA GLU A 436 9.25 -5.73 -18.32
C GLU A 436 9.95 -5.78 -19.68
N SER A 437 10.36 -4.62 -20.22
CA SER A 437 11.09 -4.54 -21.49
C SER A 437 12.40 -5.34 -21.47
N LEU A 438 13.18 -5.26 -20.39
CA LEU A 438 14.44 -6.02 -20.24
C LEU A 438 14.27 -7.54 -20.34
N PHE A 439 13.10 -8.08 -19.97
CA PHE A 439 12.84 -9.52 -19.95
C PHE A 439 11.93 -10.01 -21.08
N SER A 440 11.35 -9.12 -21.88
CA SER A 440 10.42 -9.43 -22.99
C SER A 440 10.91 -10.59 -23.88
N ALA A 441 12.08 -10.47 -24.50
CA ALA A 441 12.67 -11.48 -25.38
C ALA A 441 12.99 -12.84 -24.72
N HIS A 442 13.04 -12.88 -23.38
CA HIS A 442 13.18 -14.12 -22.61
C HIS A 442 11.83 -14.72 -22.22
N LYS A 443 10.81 -13.88 -21.99
CA LYS A 443 9.43 -14.27 -21.67
C LYS A 443 8.66 -14.79 -22.88
N ASP A 444 8.89 -14.23 -24.07
CA ASP A 444 8.15 -14.59 -25.28
C ASP A 444 8.38 -16.06 -25.70
N GLU A 445 9.59 -16.60 -25.46
CA GLU A 445 9.96 -18.00 -25.72
C GLU A 445 10.07 -18.85 -24.43
N TYR A 446 9.67 -18.31 -23.28
CA TYR A 446 9.67 -19.05 -22.01
C TYR A 446 8.87 -20.37 -22.07
N PRO A 447 7.66 -20.42 -22.67
CA PRO A 447 6.84 -21.64 -22.68
C PRO A 447 7.52 -22.83 -23.38
N GLU A 448 8.24 -22.59 -24.47
CA GLU A 448 8.97 -23.62 -25.22
C GLU A 448 10.15 -24.15 -24.41
N HIS A 449 10.89 -23.26 -23.74
CA HIS A 449 12.02 -23.64 -22.88
C HIS A 449 11.55 -24.43 -21.64
N GLU A 450 10.41 -24.07 -21.04
CA GLU A 450 9.81 -24.79 -19.91
C GLU A 450 9.36 -26.20 -20.30
N GLN A 451 8.63 -26.34 -21.41
CA GLN A 451 8.20 -27.64 -21.94
C GLN A 451 9.41 -28.54 -22.27
N ALA A 452 10.42 -27.98 -22.96
CA ALA A 452 11.63 -28.71 -23.30
C ALA A 452 12.44 -29.13 -22.05
N SER A 453 12.53 -28.27 -21.04
CA SER A 453 13.15 -28.57 -19.74
C SER A 453 12.45 -29.73 -19.04
N LEU A 454 11.12 -29.71 -18.94
CA LEU A 454 10.33 -30.82 -18.39
C LEU A 454 10.55 -32.12 -19.19
N GLY A 455 10.66 -32.03 -20.52
CA GLY A 455 11.01 -33.16 -21.39
C GLY A 455 12.38 -33.76 -21.09
N GLN A 456 13.42 -32.92 -20.94
CA GLN A 456 14.76 -33.39 -20.59
C GLN A 456 14.80 -34.06 -19.20
N LEU A 457 14.14 -33.47 -18.19
CA LEU A 457 14.09 -34.03 -16.83
C LEU A 457 13.47 -35.43 -16.83
N TYR A 458 12.37 -35.60 -17.56
CA TYR A 458 11.71 -36.89 -17.73
C TYR A 458 12.60 -37.91 -18.43
N GLN A 459 13.26 -37.54 -19.53
CA GLN A 459 14.20 -38.43 -20.24
C GLN A 459 15.35 -38.88 -19.32
N ALA A 460 16.00 -37.94 -18.63
CA ALA A 460 17.09 -38.23 -17.70
C ALA A 460 16.66 -39.17 -16.57
N LYS A 461 15.46 -38.97 -15.99
CA LYS A 461 14.93 -39.86 -14.94
C LYS A 461 14.59 -41.25 -15.46
N LEU A 462 14.11 -41.38 -16.70
CA LEU A 462 13.92 -42.70 -17.32
C LEU A 462 15.26 -43.40 -17.58
N GLU A 463 16.33 -42.66 -17.90
CA GLU A 463 17.68 -43.22 -18.05
C GLU A 463 18.31 -43.65 -16.73
N GLU A 464 18.15 -42.83 -15.67
CA GLU A 464 18.49 -43.18 -14.28
C GLU A 464 17.88 -44.53 -13.88
N LEU A 465 16.55 -44.68 -14.03
CA LEU A 465 15.81 -45.90 -13.69
C LEU A 465 16.25 -47.11 -14.54
N ARG A 466 16.60 -46.91 -15.83
CA ARG A 466 17.14 -47.98 -16.68
C ARG A 466 18.54 -48.42 -16.21
N ALA A 467 19.40 -47.47 -15.86
CA ALA A 467 20.75 -47.76 -15.38
C ALA A 467 20.75 -48.46 -14.01
N GLU A 468 19.83 -48.09 -13.12
CA GLU A 468 19.58 -48.81 -11.86
C GLU A 468 19.15 -50.27 -12.12
N SER A 469 18.20 -50.49 -13.03
CA SER A 469 17.74 -51.84 -13.38
C SER A 469 18.85 -52.71 -14.00
N GLN A 470 19.82 -52.13 -14.72
CA GLN A 470 20.92 -52.87 -15.34
C GLN A 470 21.98 -53.29 -14.31
N LYS A 471 22.41 -52.38 -13.42
CA LYS A 471 23.44 -52.65 -12.40
C LYS A 471 23.06 -53.81 -11.46
N VAL A 472 21.78 -53.94 -11.12
CA VAL A 472 21.28 -55.05 -10.28
C VAL A 472 21.37 -56.40 -11.02
N SER A 473 21.08 -56.43 -12.32
CA SER A 473 21.15 -57.65 -13.15
C SER A 473 22.56 -58.23 -13.23
N GLU A 474 23.59 -57.39 -13.36
CA GLU A 474 24.99 -57.83 -13.44
C GLU A 474 25.53 -58.34 -12.08
N SER A 475 25.15 -57.68 -10.98
CA SER A 475 25.59 -58.06 -9.62
C SER A 475 25.05 -59.42 -9.14
N SER A 476 23.98 -59.93 -9.75
CA SER A 476 23.40 -61.24 -9.42
C SER A 476 24.05 -62.42 -10.19
N GLY A 477 25.13 -62.18 -10.95
CA GLY A 477 25.75 -63.17 -11.84
C GLY A 477 26.55 -64.29 -11.18
N THR A 478 26.82 -64.24 -9.88
CA THR A 478 27.71 -65.19 -9.18
C THR A 478 27.14 -65.70 -7.85
N ILE A 479 26.35 -66.78 -7.92
CA ILE A 479 26.33 -67.97 -7.02
C ILE A 479 24.95 -68.69 -7.14
N GLY A 480 24.98 -70.01 -7.37
CA GLY A 480 23.92 -70.93 -6.94
C GLY A 480 22.67 -71.09 -7.84
N ARG A 481 22.63 -72.16 -8.64
CA ARG A 481 21.39 -72.67 -9.27
C ARG A 481 20.44 -73.32 -8.24
N SER A 482 19.70 -72.54 -7.48
CA SER A 482 18.45 -73.00 -6.82
C SER A 482 17.68 -71.85 -6.15
N LYS A 483 16.39 -71.70 -6.49
CA LYS A 483 15.39 -70.81 -5.84
C LYS A 483 15.79 -69.32 -5.72
N GLY A 484 15.58 -68.55 -6.79
CA GLY A 484 15.88 -67.11 -6.80
C GLY A 484 15.21 -66.27 -7.89
N ALA A 485 14.12 -66.72 -8.51
CA ALA A 485 13.44 -65.95 -9.58
C ALA A 485 12.61 -64.74 -9.08
N SER A 486 12.31 -64.69 -7.77
CA SER A 486 11.39 -63.70 -7.17
C SER A 486 12.03 -62.33 -6.85
N VAL A 487 13.36 -62.22 -6.88
CA VAL A 487 14.07 -60.99 -6.48
C VAL A 487 14.28 -60.02 -7.66
N ALA A 488 14.41 -60.54 -8.88
CA ALA A 488 14.70 -59.73 -10.06
C ALA A 488 13.53 -58.82 -10.49
N SER A 489 12.27 -59.22 -10.25
CA SER A 489 11.10 -58.46 -10.72
C SER A 489 10.72 -57.26 -9.85
N SER A 490 11.36 -57.07 -8.68
CA SER A 490 10.94 -56.06 -7.69
C SER A 490 11.19 -54.61 -8.14
N TYR A 491 12.21 -54.39 -8.98
CA TYR A 491 12.70 -53.05 -9.35
C TYR A 491 12.20 -52.52 -10.69
N GLN A 492 11.45 -53.31 -11.48
CA GLN A 492 10.85 -52.87 -12.75
C GLN A 492 9.40 -52.39 -12.61
N GLN A 493 8.87 -52.39 -11.38
CA GLN A 493 7.51 -51.95 -11.06
C GLN A 493 7.40 -50.42 -11.06
N ILE A 494 6.20 -49.91 -11.39
CA ILE A 494 5.83 -48.49 -11.26
C ILE A 494 6.21 -47.97 -9.87
N SER A 495 6.82 -46.79 -9.77
CA SER A 495 7.16 -46.15 -8.51
C SER A 495 6.32 -44.88 -8.30
N VAL A 496 5.59 -44.83 -7.18
CA VAL A 496 4.79 -43.66 -6.80
C VAL A 496 5.69 -42.45 -6.50
N ALA A 497 6.92 -42.69 -5.99
CA ALA A 497 7.89 -41.64 -5.73
C ALA A 497 8.34 -40.91 -7.01
N VAL A 498 8.46 -41.64 -8.13
CA VAL A 498 8.83 -41.05 -9.43
C VAL A 498 7.73 -40.12 -9.94
N VAL A 499 6.45 -40.50 -9.79
CA VAL A 499 5.33 -39.60 -10.12
C VAL A 499 5.27 -38.39 -9.18
N THR A 500 5.62 -38.55 -7.91
CA THR A 500 5.79 -37.41 -6.99
C THR A 500 6.92 -36.48 -7.44
N GLU A 501 8.04 -36.99 -7.94
CA GLU A 501 9.11 -36.15 -8.53
C GLU A 501 8.61 -35.37 -9.77
N PHE A 502 7.85 -36.01 -10.66
CA PHE A 502 7.26 -35.33 -11.83
C PHE A 502 6.33 -34.19 -11.42
N VAL A 503 5.48 -34.40 -10.40
CA VAL A 503 4.62 -33.35 -9.83
C VAL A 503 5.45 -32.22 -9.24
N ARG A 504 6.57 -32.50 -8.55
CA ARG A 504 7.43 -31.46 -7.98
C ARG A 504 8.14 -30.61 -9.03
N TRP A 505 8.56 -31.19 -10.15
CA TRP A 505 9.05 -30.40 -11.29
C TRP A 505 7.95 -29.51 -11.87
N ASN A 506 6.72 -30.02 -11.91
CA ASN A 506 5.56 -29.27 -12.36
C ASN A 506 5.23 -28.11 -11.41
N GLU A 507 5.23 -28.32 -10.09
CA GLU A 507 5.04 -27.26 -9.08
C GLU A 507 6.05 -26.11 -9.26
N GLU A 508 7.30 -26.44 -9.56
CA GLU A 508 8.35 -25.45 -9.83
C GLU A 508 8.12 -24.69 -11.15
N ALA A 509 7.69 -25.40 -12.20
CA ALA A 509 7.33 -24.79 -13.49
C ALA A 509 6.09 -23.90 -13.39
N ILE A 510 5.06 -24.31 -12.63
CA ILE A 510 3.87 -23.50 -12.36
C ILE A 510 4.23 -22.24 -11.55
N SER A 511 5.16 -22.34 -10.60
CA SER A 511 5.67 -21.18 -9.86
C SER A 511 6.31 -20.16 -10.81
N ARG A 512 7.10 -20.61 -11.81
CA ARG A 512 7.64 -19.73 -12.88
C ARG A 512 6.55 -19.18 -13.79
N CYS A 513 5.54 -19.98 -14.15
CA CYS A 513 4.39 -19.50 -14.92
C CYS A 513 3.69 -18.33 -14.21
N THR A 514 3.44 -18.44 -12.89
CA THR A 514 2.83 -17.37 -12.08
C THR A 514 3.72 -16.14 -11.94
N LEU A 515 5.04 -16.29 -11.99
CA LEU A 515 5.99 -15.17 -11.91
C LEU A 515 6.04 -14.37 -13.22
N PHE A 516 6.10 -15.05 -14.37
CA PHE A 516 6.29 -14.37 -15.66
C PHE A 516 4.99 -13.89 -16.32
N SER A 517 3.84 -14.50 -16.00
CA SER A 517 2.57 -14.28 -16.70
C SER A 517 1.67 -13.28 -15.97
N SER A 518 1.81 -11.99 -16.28
CA SER A 518 1.02 -10.91 -15.65
C SER A 518 -0.46 -10.90 -16.06
N GLN A 519 -0.83 -11.54 -17.19
CA GLN A 519 -2.20 -11.61 -17.69
C GLN A 519 -2.84 -12.99 -17.40
N PRO A 520 -4.09 -13.05 -16.90
CA PRO A 520 -4.76 -14.32 -16.60
C PRO A 520 -4.87 -15.28 -17.80
N ALA A 521 -5.06 -14.75 -19.02
CA ALA A 521 -5.14 -15.55 -20.24
C ALA A 521 -3.82 -16.28 -20.55
N THR A 522 -2.71 -15.53 -20.57
CA THR A 522 -1.35 -16.07 -20.76
C THR A 522 -0.98 -17.03 -19.64
N LEU A 523 -1.32 -16.71 -18.39
CA LEU A 523 -1.09 -17.57 -17.25
C LEU A 523 -1.82 -18.91 -17.42
N ALA A 524 -3.12 -18.90 -17.74
CA ALA A 524 -3.89 -20.12 -17.92
C ALA A 524 -3.37 -20.97 -19.10
N ALA A 525 -2.92 -20.33 -20.20
CA ALA A 525 -2.31 -21.03 -21.33
C ALA A 525 -0.99 -21.73 -20.95
N ASN A 526 -0.10 -21.03 -20.25
CA ASN A 526 1.18 -21.56 -19.79
C ASN A 526 0.99 -22.68 -18.73
N VAL A 527 0.12 -22.45 -17.74
CA VAL A 527 -0.26 -23.44 -16.72
C VAL A 527 -0.84 -24.69 -17.36
N LYS A 528 -1.74 -24.53 -18.34
CA LYS A 528 -2.31 -25.66 -19.07
C LYS A 528 -1.21 -26.45 -19.80
N SER A 529 -0.39 -25.78 -20.61
CA SER A 529 0.73 -26.42 -21.34
C SER A 529 1.64 -27.23 -20.42
N VAL A 530 2.10 -26.62 -19.31
CA VAL A 530 2.94 -27.26 -18.30
C VAL A 530 2.22 -28.46 -17.65
N PHE A 531 0.93 -28.35 -17.36
CA PHE A 531 0.15 -29.46 -16.82
C PHE A 531 -0.05 -30.61 -17.84
N THR A 532 -0.30 -30.30 -19.12
CA THR A 532 -0.41 -31.29 -20.21
C THR A 532 0.90 -32.07 -20.39
N CYS A 533 2.07 -31.44 -20.19
CA CYS A 533 3.36 -32.16 -20.13
C CYS A 533 3.40 -33.20 -19.00
N LEU A 534 3.00 -32.83 -17.77
CA LEU A 534 2.91 -33.77 -16.64
C LEU A 534 1.94 -34.92 -16.94
N LEU A 535 0.76 -34.63 -17.50
CA LEU A 535 -0.23 -35.64 -17.87
C LEU A 535 0.35 -36.66 -18.85
N GLY A 536 1.06 -36.21 -19.89
CA GLY A 536 1.73 -37.08 -20.86
C GLY A 536 2.83 -37.93 -20.22
N GLN A 537 3.69 -37.33 -19.40
CA GLN A 537 4.79 -38.02 -18.70
C GLN A 537 4.29 -39.09 -17.74
N VAL A 538 3.27 -38.77 -16.93
CA VAL A 538 2.66 -39.74 -16.00
C VAL A 538 1.96 -40.85 -16.78
N SER A 539 1.15 -40.51 -17.79
CA SER A 539 0.43 -41.47 -18.63
C SER A 539 1.38 -42.47 -19.29
N GLN A 540 2.47 -42.01 -19.90
CA GLN A 540 3.47 -42.87 -20.51
C GLN A 540 4.18 -43.74 -19.46
N TYR A 541 4.67 -43.14 -18.37
CA TYR A 541 5.39 -43.88 -17.32
C TYR A 541 4.57 -45.02 -16.70
N ILE A 542 3.30 -44.78 -16.38
CA ILE A 542 2.42 -45.80 -15.80
C ILE A 542 1.95 -46.81 -16.84
N THR A 543 1.69 -46.39 -18.09
CA THR A 543 1.33 -47.30 -19.19
C THR A 543 2.47 -48.27 -19.48
N ASP A 544 3.68 -47.77 -19.75
CA ASP A 544 4.86 -48.60 -20.02
C ASP A 544 5.16 -49.52 -18.81
N GLY A 545 4.90 -49.06 -17.59
CA GLY A 545 5.05 -49.86 -16.37
C GLY A 545 4.03 -50.99 -16.22
N LEU A 546 2.77 -50.75 -16.62
CA LEU A 546 1.73 -51.79 -16.69
C LEU A 546 2.03 -52.79 -17.81
N GLU A 547 2.52 -52.32 -18.97
CA GLU A 547 2.89 -53.21 -20.07
C GLU A 547 4.06 -54.11 -19.71
N ARG A 548 5.15 -53.59 -19.10
CA ARG A 548 6.24 -54.42 -18.58
C ARG A 548 5.78 -55.46 -17.55
N ALA A 549 4.83 -55.10 -16.67
CA ALA A 549 4.26 -56.05 -15.71
C ALA A 549 3.38 -57.11 -16.40
N ARG A 550 2.69 -56.75 -17.48
CA ARG A 550 1.89 -57.65 -18.32
C ARG A 550 2.77 -58.62 -19.13
N ASP A 551 3.95 -58.20 -19.56
CA ASP A 551 4.87 -59.08 -20.28
C ASP A 551 5.31 -60.26 -19.40
N SER A 552 5.44 -60.05 -18.08
CA SER A 552 5.68 -61.15 -17.11
C SER A 552 4.49 -62.13 -16.99
N LEU A 553 3.24 -61.66 -17.11
CA LEU A 553 2.06 -62.54 -17.19
C LEU A 553 2.08 -63.35 -18.49
N THR A 554 2.45 -62.71 -19.59
CA THR A 554 2.51 -63.31 -20.92
C THR A 554 3.61 -64.38 -21.01
N GLU A 555 4.79 -64.13 -20.42
CA GLU A 555 5.84 -65.14 -20.29
C GLU A 555 5.40 -66.33 -19.43
N ALA A 556 4.76 -66.07 -18.28
CA ALA A 556 4.22 -67.12 -17.43
C ALA A 556 3.13 -67.96 -18.13
N ALA A 557 2.27 -67.33 -18.95
CA ALA A 557 1.30 -68.03 -19.78
C ALA A 557 1.99 -68.95 -20.82
N GLY A 558 3.00 -68.45 -21.54
CA GLY A 558 3.76 -69.24 -22.49
C GLY A 558 4.54 -70.40 -21.85
N LEU A 559 4.96 -70.28 -20.58
CA LEU A 559 5.49 -71.41 -19.82
C LEU A 559 4.41 -72.46 -19.52
N ARG A 560 3.20 -72.06 -19.12
CA ARG A 560 2.09 -73.01 -18.86
C ARG A 560 1.73 -73.79 -20.13
N GLU A 561 1.52 -73.12 -21.27
CA GLU A 561 1.16 -73.76 -22.54
C GLU A 561 2.16 -74.85 -22.97
N ARG A 562 3.46 -74.58 -22.82
CA ARG A 562 4.54 -75.54 -23.16
C ARG A 562 4.48 -76.83 -22.36
N PHE A 563 3.96 -76.80 -21.13
CA PHE A 563 3.89 -78.00 -20.27
C PHE A 563 2.54 -78.71 -20.32
N VAL A 564 1.48 -78.08 -20.85
CA VAL A 564 0.17 -78.73 -21.09
C VAL A 564 0.23 -79.73 -22.26
N LEU A 565 1.02 -79.46 -23.31
CA LEU A 565 1.10 -80.27 -24.54
C LEU A 565 1.93 -81.58 -24.42
N GLY A 566 2.42 -81.92 -23.23
CA GLY A 566 3.45 -82.97 -23.02
C GLY A 566 2.97 -84.36 -22.54
N THR A 567 1.70 -84.72 -22.71
CA THR A 567 1.07 -85.85 -21.98
C THR A 567 1.29 -87.27 -22.56
N SER A 568 2.22 -87.47 -23.50
CA SER A 568 2.50 -88.77 -24.15
C SER A 568 3.89 -89.36 -23.85
N VAL A 569 4.40 -89.25 -22.62
CA VAL A 569 5.80 -89.62 -22.31
C VAL A 569 5.98 -90.54 -21.09
N SER A 570 7.03 -91.36 -21.16
CA SER A 570 7.47 -92.39 -20.19
C SER A 570 7.52 -91.93 -18.72
N ARG A 571 7.39 -92.89 -17.79
CA ARG A 571 7.31 -92.71 -16.32
C ARG A 571 8.44 -91.85 -15.70
N ARG A 572 9.63 -91.77 -16.31
CA ARG A 572 10.71 -90.85 -15.87
C ARG A 572 10.47 -89.40 -16.28
N VAL A 573 9.82 -89.16 -17.41
CA VAL A 573 9.52 -87.80 -17.91
C VAL A 573 8.29 -87.22 -17.21
N ALA A 574 7.32 -88.05 -16.79
CA ALA A 574 6.16 -87.62 -16.02
C ALA A 574 6.54 -86.82 -14.74
N ALA A 575 7.55 -87.24 -13.99
CA ALA A 575 8.02 -86.52 -12.80
C ALA A 575 8.68 -85.17 -13.14
N ALA A 576 9.42 -85.10 -14.25
CA ALA A 576 10.01 -83.85 -14.73
C ALA A 576 8.94 -82.88 -15.26
N ALA A 577 7.92 -83.39 -15.96
CA ALA A 577 6.78 -82.62 -16.44
C ALA A 577 5.93 -82.05 -15.28
N ALA A 578 5.69 -82.84 -14.23
CA ALA A 578 5.00 -82.37 -13.03
C ALA A 578 5.76 -81.23 -12.32
N SER A 579 7.08 -81.40 -12.13
CA SER A 579 7.95 -80.38 -11.55
C SER A 579 8.01 -79.10 -12.42
N ALA A 580 7.97 -79.23 -13.74
CA ALA A 580 7.94 -78.08 -14.65
C ALA A 580 6.57 -77.36 -14.66
N ALA A 581 5.46 -78.10 -14.57
CA ALA A 581 4.13 -77.52 -14.43
C ALA A 581 3.96 -76.77 -13.11
N GLU A 582 4.52 -77.27 -12.01
CA GLU A 582 4.55 -76.60 -10.70
C GLU A 582 5.42 -75.33 -10.73
N ALA A 583 6.55 -75.35 -11.45
CA ALA A 583 7.36 -74.15 -11.69
C ALA A 583 6.63 -73.08 -12.53
N ALA A 584 5.86 -73.49 -13.55
CA ALA A 584 5.05 -72.58 -14.36
C ALA A 584 3.85 -72.01 -13.57
N ALA A 585 3.25 -72.78 -12.67
CA ALA A 585 2.23 -72.31 -11.73
C ALA A 585 2.80 -71.24 -10.78
N ALA A 586 3.97 -71.48 -10.17
CA ALA A 586 4.65 -70.53 -9.30
C ALA A 586 5.05 -69.23 -10.05
N ALA A 587 5.46 -69.33 -11.32
CA ALA A 587 5.69 -68.16 -12.18
C ALA A 587 4.38 -67.38 -12.46
N GLY A 588 3.27 -68.09 -12.65
CA GLY A 588 1.91 -67.52 -12.77
C GLY A 588 1.48 -66.75 -11.52
N GLU A 589 1.66 -67.33 -10.33
CA GLU A 589 1.34 -66.67 -9.05
C GLU A 589 2.20 -65.42 -8.83
N SER A 590 3.51 -65.50 -9.11
CA SER A 590 4.45 -64.39 -8.94
C SER A 590 4.16 -63.24 -9.91
N SER A 591 3.85 -63.55 -11.17
CA SER A 591 3.49 -62.54 -12.19
C SER A 591 2.13 -61.90 -11.91
N PHE A 592 1.12 -62.68 -11.49
CA PHE A 592 -0.16 -62.15 -11.00
C PHE A 592 0.03 -61.17 -9.84
N ARG A 593 0.79 -61.57 -8.80
CA ARG A 593 1.08 -60.70 -7.64
C ARG A 593 1.80 -59.42 -8.06
N SER A 594 2.78 -59.52 -8.95
CA SER A 594 3.52 -58.35 -9.47
C SER A 594 2.61 -57.39 -10.24
N PHE A 595 1.73 -57.91 -11.10
CA PHE A 595 0.80 -57.09 -11.87
C PHE A 595 -0.24 -56.39 -10.99
N MET A 596 -0.81 -57.08 -9.99
CA MET A 596 -1.75 -56.46 -9.04
C MET A 596 -1.09 -55.30 -8.24
N VAL A 597 0.19 -55.44 -7.87
CA VAL A 597 0.96 -54.34 -7.26
C VAL A 597 1.17 -53.19 -8.24
N ALA A 598 1.44 -53.47 -9.52
CA ALA A 598 1.55 -52.42 -10.55
C ALA A 598 0.23 -51.64 -10.73
N VAL A 599 -0.92 -52.32 -10.76
CA VAL A 599 -2.25 -51.69 -10.82
C VAL A 599 -2.52 -50.81 -9.59
N GLN A 600 -2.22 -51.29 -8.38
CA GLN A 600 -2.38 -50.52 -7.14
C GLN A 600 -1.53 -49.23 -7.16
N ARG A 601 -0.27 -49.34 -7.62
CA ARG A 601 0.63 -48.19 -7.72
C ARG A 601 0.21 -47.23 -8.83
N CYS A 602 -0.31 -47.73 -9.96
CA CYS A 602 -0.92 -46.90 -11.01
C CYS A 602 -2.08 -46.06 -10.46
N GLY A 603 -3.03 -46.67 -9.75
CA GLY A 603 -4.14 -45.94 -9.12
C GLY A 603 -3.68 -44.89 -8.10
N SER A 604 -2.62 -45.20 -7.34
CA SER A 604 -2.00 -44.26 -6.40
C SER A 604 -1.37 -43.05 -7.12
N SER A 605 -0.69 -43.28 -8.25
CA SER A 605 -0.13 -42.23 -9.10
C SER A 605 -1.20 -41.33 -9.71
N VAL A 606 -2.32 -41.89 -10.19
CA VAL A 606 -3.46 -41.12 -10.72
C VAL A 606 -4.06 -40.23 -9.63
N ALA A 607 -4.25 -40.77 -8.41
CA ALA A 607 -4.78 -40.01 -7.29
C ALA A 607 -3.88 -38.81 -6.90
N ILE A 608 -2.55 -38.95 -6.98
CA ILE A 608 -1.60 -37.84 -6.76
C ILE A 608 -1.80 -36.72 -7.80
N VAL A 609 -1.92 -37.07 -9.08
CA VAL A 609 -2.15 -36.06 -10.15
C VAL A 609 -3.49 -35.37 -9.99
N GLN A 610 -4.56 -36.10 -9.66
CA GLN A 610 -5.88 -35.53 -9.37
C GLN A 610 -5.85 -34.56 -8.17
N GLN A 611 -5.15 -34.95 -7.09
CA GLN A 611 -5.01 -34.11 -5.90
C GLN A 611 -4.20 -32.84 -6.20
N TYR A 612 -3.13 -32.94 -6.98
CA TYR A 612 -2.34 -31.80 -7.44
C TYR A 612 -3.15 -30.85 -8.34
N PHE A 613 -3.95 -31.40 -9.27
CA PHE A 613 -4.85 -30.61 -10.10
C PHE A 613 -5.86 -29.82 -9.24
N ALA A 614 -6.53 -30.49 -8.29
CA ALA A 614 -7.51 -29.87 -7.41
C ALA A 614 -6.92 -28.78 -6.50
N ASN A 615 -5.71 -29.01 -5.96
CA ASN A 615 -5.06 -28.09 -5.02
C ASN A 615 -4.43 -26.87 -5.69
N SER A 616 -3.70 -27.09 -6.79
CA SER A 616 -2.77 -26.10 -7.35
C SER A 616 -3.22 -25.58 -8.71
N ILE A 617 -3.50 -26.48 -9.67
CA ILE A 617 -3.78 -26.09 -11.07
C ILE A 617 -5.16 -25.46 -11.23
N SER A 618 -6.19 -26.06 -10.64
CA SER A 618 -7.59 -25.70 -10.83
C SER A 618 -7.85 -24.21 -10.65
N ARG A 619 -7.30 -23.60 -9.59
CA ARG A 619 -7.49 -22.18 -9.25
C ARG A 619 -6.88 -21.22 -10.27
N LEU A 620 -5.80 -21.61 -10.93
CA LEU A 620 -5.11 -20.80 -11.93
C LEU A 620 -5.84 -20.81 -13.29
N LEU A 621 -6.71 -21.79 -13.53
CA LEU A 621 -7.49 -21.94 -14.76
C LEU A 621 -8.90 -21.32 -14.66
N LEU A 622 -9.46 -21.18 -13.46
CA LEU A 622 -10.80 -20.60 -13.25
C LEU A 622 -11.01 -19.18 -13.84
N PRO A 623 -10.02 -18.28 -13.93
CA PRO A 623 -10.22 -16.94 -14.54
C PRO A 623 -10.46 -16.94 -16.05
N VAL A 624 -10.35 -18.09 -16.73
CA VAL A 624 -10.49 -18.19 -18.19
C VAL A 624 -11.56 -19.22 -18.54
N ASP A 625 -12.62 -18.76 -19.20
CA ASP A 625 -13.76 -19.59 -19.57
C ASP A 625 -13.33 -20.83 -20.37
N GLY A 626 -13.83 -22.00 -19.95
CA GLY A 626 -13.52 -23.29 -20.57
C GLY A 626 -12.15 -23.88 -20.25
N ALA A 627 -11.16 -23.11 -19.77
CA ALA A 627 -9.79 -23.61 -19.56
C ALA A 627 -9.72 -24.74 -18.51
N HIS A 628 -10.46 -24.60 -17.41
CA HIS A 628 -10.60 -25.64 -16.38
C HIS A 628 -11.23 -26.93 -16.94
N ALA A 629 -12.31 -26.81 -17.72
CA ALA A 629 -13.02 -27.95 -18.31
C ALA A 629 -12.15 -28.70 -19.32
N ALA A 630 -11.47 -27.98 -20.22
CA ALA A 630 -10.55 -28.56 -21.18
C ALA A 630 -9.38 -29.31 -20.50
N SER A 631 -8.87 -28.80 -19.38
CA SER A 631 -7.80 -29.48 -18.63
C SER A 631 -8.30 -30.73 -17.88
N CYS A 632 -9.58 -30.77 -17.48
CA CYS A 632 -10.21 -31.98 -16.95
C CYS A 632 -10.38 -33.06 -18.04
N GLU A 633 -10.78 -32.67 -19.25
CA GLU A 633 -10.91 -33.56 -20.41
C GLU A 633 -9.56 -34.12 -20.86
N GLU A 634 -8.52 -33.29 -20.90
CA GLU A 634 -7.14 -33.73 -21.17
C GLU A 634 -6.62 -34.68 -20.09
N MET A 635 -6.91 -34.43 -18.81
CA MET A 635 -6.55 -35.34 -17.72
C MET A 635 -7.26 -36.70 -17.86
N ALA A 636 -8.57 -36.71 -18.15
CA ALA A 636 -9.31 -37.96 -18.38
C ALA A 636 -8.77 -38.73 -19.60
N THR A 637 -8.49 -38.02 -20.70
CA THR A 637 -7.93 -38.61 -21.93
C THR A 637 -6.56 -39.21 -21.69
N ALA A 638 -5.68 -38.52 -20.96
CA ALA A 638 -4.34 -39.00 -20.64
C ALA A 638 -4.36 -40.26 -19.76
N MET A 639 -5.29 -40.37 -18.80
CA MET A 639 -5.37 -41.56 -17.93
C MET A 639 -6.03 -42.77 -18.62
N SER A 640 -6.90 -42.56 -19.62
CA SER A 640 -7.60 -43.63 -20.36
C SER A 640 -6.65 -44.66 -21.00
N THR A 641 -5.47 -44.25 -21.49
CA THR A 641 -4.46 -45.16 -22.03
C THR A 641 -3.96 -46.16 -20.97
N ALA A 642 -3.72 -45.67 -19.75
CA ALA A 642 -3.28 -46.49 -18.63
C ALA A 642 -4.40 -47.42 -18.13
N GLU A 643 -5.64 -46.94 -18.10
CA GLU A 643 -6.82 -47.77 -17.81
C GLU A 643 -6.95 -48.92 -18.82
N GLY A 644 -6.75 -48.65 -20.11
CA GLY A 644 -6.74 -49.67 -21.17
C GLY A 644 -5.61 -50.70 -21.02
N ALA A 645 -4.42 -50.29 -20.58
CA ALA A 645 -3.32 -51.20 -20.27
C ALA A 645 -3.61 -52.06 -19.03
N ALA A 646 -4.18 -51.45 -17.98
CA ALA A 646 -4.59 -52.14 -16.76
C ALA A 646 -5.68 -53.18 -17.06
N TYR A 647 -6.71 -52.81 -17.82
CA TYR A 647 -7.80 -53.72 -18.23
C TYR A 647 -7.28 -54.97 -18.94
N LYS A 648 -6.39 -54.81 -19.93
CA LYS A 648 -5.80 -55.94 -20.68
C LYS A 648 -5.03 -56.90 -19.78
N GLY A 649 -4.22 -56.38 -18.84
CA GLY A 649 -3.48 -57.23 -17.91
C GLY A 649 -4.36 -57.85 -16.82
N LEU A 650 -5.41 -57.17 -16.37
CA LEU A 650 -6.42 -57.75 -15.46
C LEU A 650 -7.17 -58.92 -16.13
N GLN A 651 -7.45 -58.83 -17.43
CA GLN A 651 -8.02 -59.95 -18.19
C GLN A 651 -7.04 -61.15 -18.21
N GLN A 652 -5.75 -60.92 -18.52
CA GLN A 652 -4.72 -61.97 -18.46
C GLN A 652 -4.50 -62.54 -17.03
N CYS A 653 -4.73 -61.74 -15.99
CA CYS A 653 -4.75 -62.21 -14.60
C CYS A 653 -5.91 -63.18 -14.36
N ILE A 654 -7.11 -62.91 -14.88
CA ILE A 654 -8.25 -63.83 -14.80
C ILE A 654 -7.95 -65.12 -15.57
N GLU A 655 -7.44 -65.03 -16.80
CA GLU A 655 -7.01 -66.18 -17.61
C GLU A 655 -5.94 -67.02 -16.89
N THR A 656 -5.01 -66.36 -16.19
CA THR A 656 -3.98 -67.01 -15.36
C THR A 656 -4.57 -67.78 -14.18
N VAL A 657 -5.54 -67.20 -13.47
CA VAL A 657 -6.24 -67.87 -12.35
C VAL A 657 -7.08 -69.04 -12.88
N MET A 658 -7.82 -68.87 -13.97
CA MET A 658 -8.63 -69.93 -14.57
C MET A 658 -7.78 -71.12 -15.03
N ALA A 659 -6.65 -70.86 -15.71
CA ALA A 659 -5.73 -71.92 -16.13
C ALA A 659 -5.13 -72.69 -14.94
N GLU A 660 -4.89 -72.02 -13.80
CA GLU A 660 -4.39 -72.67 -12.59
C GLU A 660 -5.48 -73.51 -11.90
N VAL A 661 -6.73 -73.04 -11.88
CA VAL A 661 -7.90 -73.81 -11.40
C VAL A 661 -8.10 -75.06 -12.26
N GLU A 662 -8.06 -74.94 -13.59
CA GLU A 662 -8.16 -76.08 -14.53
C GLU A 662 -7.01 -77.07 -14.34
N ARG A 663 -5.77 -76.58 -14.12
CA ARG A 663 -4.60 -77.42 -13.83
C ARG A 663 -4.76 -78.20 -12.53
N LEU A 664 -5.22 -77.54 -11.45
CA LEU A 664 -5.46 -78.16 -10.15
C LEU A 664 -6.57 -79.22 -10.21
N LEU A 665 -7.70 -78.90 -10.85
CA LEU A 665 -8.78 -79.85 -11.08
C LEU A 665 -8.28 -81.06 -11.88
N SER A 666 -7.59 -80.84 -13.00
CA SER A 666 -7.09 -81.92 -13.86
C SER A 666 -6.05 -82.82 -13.19
N ALA A 667 -5.30 -82.32 -12.20
CA ALA A 667 -4.26 -83.06 -11.50
C ALA A 667 -4.75 -83.78 -10.24
N GLU A 668 -5.63 -83.16 -9.45
CA GLU A 668 -6.02 -83.64 -8.12
C GLU A 668 -7.40 -84.30 -8.09
N GLN A 669 -8.33 -83.97 -9.00
CA GLN A 669 -9.67 -84.56 -9.05
C GLN A 669 -9.67 -85.85 -9.87
N LYS A 670 -10.01 -86.97 -9.24
CA LYS A 670 -9.96 -88.31 -9.87
C LYS A 670 -11.35 -88.80 -10.25
N ALA A 671 -11.40 -89.71 -11.22
CA ALA A 671 -12.65 -90.38 -11.61
C ALA A 671 -13.30 -91.20 -10.48
N THR A 672 -12.55 -91.57 -9.44
CA THR A 672 -13.06 -92.17 -8.20
C THR A 672 -13.93 -91.22 -7.40
N ASP A 673 -13.65 -89.92 -7.48
CA ASP A 673 -14.20 -88.89 -6.59
C ASP A 673 -15.61 -88.44 -7.07
N TYR A 674 -16.02 -88.94 -8.24
CA TYR A 674 -17.35 -88.74 -8.85
C TYR A 674 -18.23 -90.01 -8.80
N ARG A 675 -17.76 -91.13 -8.23
CA ARG A 675 -18.54 -92.37 -8.23
C ARG A 675 -19.70 -92.30 -7.24
N SER A 676 -20.91 -92.47 -7.76
CA SER A 676 -22.11 -92.80 -6.98
C SER A 676 -21.95 -94.17 -6.29
N PRO A 677 -22.57 -94.40 -5.12
CA PRO A 677 -22.39 -95.61 -4.33
C PRO A 677 -23.15 -96.85 -4.87
N ASP A 678 -22.74 -97.35 -6.04
CA ASP A 678 -23.22 -98.64 -6.57
C ASP A 678 -22.62 -99.85 -5.80
N ASP A 679 -21.58 -99.62 -4.97
CA ASP A 679 -20.89 -100.64 -4.15
C ASP A 679 -21.27 -100.59 -2.65
N GLY A 680 -22.48 -100.14 -2.30
CA GLY A 680 -23.06 -100.29 -0.95
C GLY A 680 -22.39 -99.50 0.19
N MET A 681 -21.39 -98.68 -0.10
CA MET A 681 -20.73 -97.80 0.88
C MET A 681 -21.44 -96.44 0.94
N ALA A 682 -21.58 -95.86 2.14
CA ALA A 682 -22.17 -94.52 2.28
C ALA A 682 -21.30 -93.46 1.55
N PRO A 683 -21.90 -92.46 0.88
CA PRO A 683 -21.16 -91.42 0.18
C PRO A 683 -20.30 -90.61 1.16
N ASP A 684 -19.02 -90.42 0.83
CA ASP A 684 -18.11 -89.58 1.60
C ASP A 684 -18.38 -88.11 1.27
N HIS A 685 -18.97 -87.37 2.21
CA HIS A 685 -19.31 -85.96 2.05
C HIS A 685 -18.15 -85.00 2.37
N ARG A 686 -16.93 -85.50 2.60
CA ARG A 686 -15.77 -84.65 2.82
C ARG A 686 -15.33 -83.97 1.51
N PRO A 687 -14.83 -82.72 1.55
CA PRO A 687 -14.26 -82.08 0.37
C PRO A 687 -13.16 -82.94 -0.25
N THR A 688 -13.12 -83.00 -1.59
CA THR A 688 -12.05 -83.74 -2.30
C THR A 688 -10.70 -83.04 -2.10
N ASN A 689 -9.61 -83.74 -2.43
CA ASN A 689 -8.27 -83.13 -2.38
C ASN A 689 -8.16 -81.93 -3.34
N ALA A 690 -8.88 -81.97 -4.48
CA ALA A 690 -8.98 -80.84 -5.39
C ALA A 690 -9.76 -79.67 -4.78
N CYS A 691 -10.93 -79.91 -4.15
CA CYS A 691 -11.66 -78.85 -3.44
C CYS A 691 -10.80 -78.20 -2.34
N THR A 692 -10.03 -79.00 -1.61
CA THR A 692 -9.16 -78.53 -0.51
C THR A 692 -7.91 -77.78 -1.02
N ARG A 693 -7.52 -77.97 -2.28
CA ARG A 693 -6.42 -77.24 -2.96
C ARG A 693 -6.88 -75.98 -3.69
N LEU A 694 -8.18 -75.80 -3.87
CA LEU A 694 -8.81 -74.63 -4.52
C LEU A 694 -9.33 -73.60 -3.50
N GLN A 695 -9.47 -73.98 -2.23
CA GLN A 695 -9.65 -73.08 -1.09
C GLN A 695 -8.32 -72.47 -0.65
#